data_AF-A0A9W8W437-F1
#
_entry.id   AF-A0A9W8W437-F1
#
_cell.length_a   1.000
_cell.length_b   1.000
_cell.length_c   1.000
_cell.angle_alpha   90.00
_cell.angle_beta   90.00
_cell.angle_gamma   90.00
#
_symmetry.space_group_name_H-M   'P 1'
#
loop_
_entity.id
_entity.type
_entity.pdbx_description
1 polymer ?
#
loop_
_entity_poly.entity_id
_entity_poly.type
_entity_poly.pdbx_seq_one_letter_code
_entity_poly.pdbx_strand_id
1 'polypeptide(L)'
;DANGQFHVALKHMKDLKETGYNVQSAWESEAEALVQINRLDNKHLIRRTGAFKAGKNYYIMFEWADGGTLRDVWERQNVDHTALNGHRILQVLEQLHGLAEALSKLHNKANNAPRRGGAPGSLSRAETILASPSLNVPKVQLQADGDNSDNTGEEHWRHGDLKPDNILLFRDKTSPWLGTLKIADLGLAKQHAFATAKRDLATEQKYSTFHYEAPEVIIKRHDPRSRLYDIWSMGCIIFEFVIWILYGYPGLEKFYGEKPPTGRNTLYFTVNQREDSAQVSDVVKNWMDHMLRLDPECKGQSPSVVKDLIKLVKDHLLVFDHIWELPDDGAFATAFLRGLDTELSQPSQATSLCESCARLHLLTDGILMKDTFGKMKELSEKCELHCLILRGCGLEEYQETSMIEVRRAGHTLELNGDVMSSLSVCKGLGILLCVRTIEIFDIDHSIADRTGLDAAVDSPGGIRIGRAQLPEMNSTLFYKLMLHWIQDCDSNHDECKPLKPDSKCLPTRLLDVGRDGSPGNGSLVRLVVTEEDGLHMSRNLRYIALSHPWGDSQEHDHFCTTPENLYHRLTHGIAFDQLPGTFKHAVQVTHSLNIRYLWIDSLCIIQGHRGDFDIEAKNMQAIFSSAYFVIAASRASGTSSGFLGPRPARKFIRFGEFASPIYVCEAIDDFQHDVIEGDLNKRGWVLQERALARRTIYFTKNQVYWECGRGNSNEAAFLGDANFPDVAFRSSKGARIHYYQRLYETYSRLQFTKAYDRPIAIAGLEQRLVNAFATHGGYGAFEVIGKKGEM
;
A
#
# COMPACT_ATOMS: atom_id res chain seq x y z
N ASP A 1 -1.99 -52.07 10.01
CA ASP A 1 -2.58 -51.92 11.35
C ASP A 1 -1.92 -52.92 12.30
N ALA A 2 -2.42 -53.06 13.53
CA ALA A 2 -1.88 -54.02 14.51
C ALA A 2 -1.98 -55.50 14.07
N ASN A 3 -2.74 -55.79 13.01
CA ASN A 3 -2.94 -57.12 12.44
C ASN A 3 -2.13 -57.35 11.15
N GLY A 4 -1.24 -56.41 10.78
CA GLY A 4 -0.43 -56.50 9.56
C GLY A 4 -1.20 -56.21 8.27
N GLN A 5 -2.42 -55.67 8.33
CA GLN A 5 -3.19 -55.26 7.15
C GLN A 5 -2.80 -53.85 6.72
N PHE A 6 -2.68 -53.62 5.41
CA PHE A 6 -2.38 -52.32 4.83
C PHE A 6 -3.68 -51.65 4.36
N HIS A 7 -3.98 -50.49 4.94
CA HIS A 7 -5.14 -49.69 4.55
C HIS A 7 -4.70 -48.58 3.60
N VAL A 8 -5.42 -48.42 2.49
CA VAL A 8 -5.14 -47.40 1.47
C VAL A 8 -6.45 -46.74 1.04
N ALA A 9 -6.40 -45.46 0.70
CA ALA A 9 -7.52 -44.77 0.07
C ALA A 9 -7.39 -44.88 -1.46
N LEU A 10 -8.46 -45.30 -2.14
CA LEU A 10 -8.51 -45.38 -3.61
C LEU A 10 -9.44 -44.29 -4.16
N LYS A 11 -8.86 -43.30 -4.84
CA LYS A 11 -9.60 -42.30 -5.61
C LYS A 11 -9.90 -42.88 -6.99
N HIS A 12 -11.19 -43.15 -7.26
CA HIS A 12 -11.67 -43.60 -8.57
C HIS A 12 -11.98 -42.39 -9.45
N MET A 13 -11.30 -42.27 -10.58
CA MET A 13 -11.55 -41.21 -11.56
C MET A 13 -12.79 -41.55 -12.38
N LYS A 14 -13.81 -40.70 -12.31
CA LYS A 14 -15.07 -40.87 -13.03
C LYS A 14 -14.99 -40.19 -14.39
N ASP A 15 -15.55 -40.85 -15.41
CA ASP A 15 -15.80 -40.22 -16.70
C ASP A 15 -17.02 -39.31 -16.58
N LEU A 16 -16.80 -38.00 -16.72
CA LEU A 16 -17.83 -36.99 -16.51
C LEU A 16 -18.81 -36.84 -17.70
N LYS A 17 -18.60 -37.55 -18.82
CA LYS A 17 -19.42 -37.42 -20.05
C LYS A 17 -19.58 -35.98 -20.57
N GLU A 18 -18.73 -35.06 -20.13
CA GLU A 18 -18.70 -33.66 -20.57
C GLU A 18 -17.92 -33.52 -21.88
N THR A 19 -18.32 -32.56 -22.72
CA THR A 19 -17.68 -32.30 -24.01
C THR A 19 -16.23 -31.84 -23.84
N GLY A 20 -15.28 -32.71 -24.19
CA GLY A 20 -13.85 -32.43 -24.12
C GLY A 20 -13.16 -32.81 -22.81
N TYR A 21 -13.85 -33.49 -21.88
CA TYR A 21 -13.22 -34.11 -20.72
C TYR A 21 -12.70 -35.51 -21.09
N ASN A 22 -11.41 -35.75 -20.87
CA ASN A 22 -10.80 -37.08 -21.03
C ASN A 22 -10.31 -37.58 -19.68
N VAL A 23 -10.97 -38.60 -19.14
CA VAL A 23 -10.66 -39.19 -17.83
C VAL A 23 -9.24 -39.78 -17.76
N GLN A 24 -8.71 -40.28 -18.88
CA GLN A 24 -7.35 -40.80 -18.93
C GLN A 24 -6.34 -39.66 -18.80
N SER A 25 -6.50 -38.60 -19.59
CA SER A 25 -5.61 -37.43 -19.54
C SER A 25 -5.67 -36.74 -18.18
N ALA A 26 -6.85 -36.61 -17.58
CA ALA A 26 -7.00 -36.08 -16.23
C ALA A 26 -6.28 -36.95 -15.18
N TRP A 27 -6.40 -38.27 -15.29
CA TRP A 27 -5.69 -39.21 -14.41
C TRP A 27 -4.18 -39.16 -14.57
N GLU A 28 -3.67 -39.09 -15.82
CA GLU A 28 -2.24 -38.95 -16.11
C GLU A 28 -1.68 -37.67 -15.50
N SER A 29 -2.35 -36.53 -15.72
CA SER A 29 -1.94 -35.24 -15.14
C SER A 29 -1.95 -35.24 -13.60
N GLU A 30 -3.00 -35.78 -12.96
CA GLU A 30 -3.06 -35.86 -11.50
C GLU A 30 -2.00 -36.82 -10.93
N ALA A 31 -1.76 -37.95 -11.60
CA ALA A 31 -0.73 -38.91 -11.21
C ALA A 31 0.67 -38.32 -11.31
N GLU A 32 0.98 -37.56 -12.38
CA GLU A 32 2.26 -36.87 -12.56
C GLU A 32 2.46 -35.75 -11.54
N ALA A 33 1.45 -34.92 -11.30
CA ALA A 33 1.48 -33.87 -10.29
C ALA A 33 1.84 -34.42 -8.91
N LEU A 34 1.17 -35.50 -8.50
CA LEU A 34 1.40 -36.15 -7.20
C LEU A 34 2.78 -36.79 -7.09
N VAL A 35 3.39 -37.25 -8.20
CA VAL A 35 4.79 -37.73 -8.19
C VAL A 35 5.75 -36.59 -7.88
N GLN A 36 5.51 -35.39 -8.42
CA GLN A 36 6.33 -34.22 -8.12
C GLN A 36 6.14 -33.74 -6.68
N ILE A 37 4.89 -33.67 -6.21
CA ILE A 37 4.55 -33.24 -4.86
C ILE A 37 5.13 -34.20 -3.81
N ASN A 38 5.10 -35.51 -4.06
CA ASN A 38 5.72 -36.50 -3.18
C ASN A 38 7.23 -36.26 -2.96
N ARG A 39 7.93 -35.54 -3.87
CA ARG A 39 9.35 -35.21 -3.71
C ARG A 39 9.60 -34.06 -2.73
N LEU A 40 8.57 -33.30 -2.36
CA LEU A 40 8.67 -32.20 -1.40
C LEU A 40 8.91 -32.68 0.04
N ASP A 41 8.69 -33.98 0.30
CA ASP A 41 8.95 -34.67 1.56
C ASP A 41 8.50 -33.87 2.79
N ASN A 42 7.18 -33.65 2.88
CA ASN A 42 6.55 -32.98 4.01
C ASN A 42 5.51 -33.88 4.67
N LYS A 43 5.60 -34.03 6.00
CA LYS A 43 4.68 -34.86 6.80
C LYS A 43 3.23 -34.38 6.75
N HIS A 44 2.99 -33.11 6.41
CA HIS A 44 1.68 -32.47 6.28
C HIS A 44 1.14 -32.43 4.84
N LEU A 45 1.77 -33.13 3.89
CA LEU A 45 1.21 -33.37 2.55
C LEU A 45 0.78 -34.83 2.41
N ILE A 46 -0.38 -35.08 1.81
CA ILE A 46 -0.83 -36.44 1.54
C ILE A 46 0.13 -37.13 0.58
N ARG A 47 0.56 -38.34 0.91
CA ARG A 47 1.47 -39.11 0.06
C ARG A 47 0.69 -40.02 -0.88
N ARG A 48 1.06 -39.99 -2.16
CA ARG A 48 0.59 -40.97 -3.16
C ARG A 48 1.46 -42.23 -3.09
N THR A 49 0.82 -43.38 -2.97
CA THR A 49 1.49 -44.70 -2.94
C THR A 49 1.48 -45.33 -4.34
N GLY A 50 0.39 -45.20 -5.09
CA GLY A 50 0.16 -45.87 -6.38
C GLY A 50 -0.69 -45.05 -7.35
N ALA A 51 -0.58 -45.32 -8.65
CA ALA A 51 -1.61 -45.00 -9.63
C ALA A 51 -1.69 -46.20 -10.58
N PHE A 52 -2.90 -46.70 -10.86
CA PHE A 52 -3.08 -47.87 -11.71
C PHE A 52 -4.41 -47.83 -12.47
N LYS A 53 -4.46 -48.62 -13.54
CA LYS A 53 -5.65 -48.83 -14.37
C LYS A 53 -6.16 -50.26 -14.17
N ALA A 54 -7.46 -50.41 -13.99
CA ALA A 54 -8.12 -51.72 -13.96
C ALA A 54 -9.28 -51.73 -14.96
N GLY A 55 -9.11 -52.46 -16.07
CA GLY A 55 -10.06 -52.44 -17.19
C GLY A 55 -10.18 -51.03 -17.81
N LYS A 56 -11.38 -50.45 -17.76
CA LYS A 56 -11.66 -49.09 -18.25
C LYS A 56 -11.59 -48.01 -17.16
N ASN A 57 -11.29 -48.40 -15.91
CA ASN A 57 -11.28 -47.50 -14.76
C ASN A 57 -9.86 -47.09 -14.37
N TYR A 58 -9.71 -45.84 -13.93
CA TYR A 58 -8.44 -45.23 -13.52
C TYR A 58 -8.48 -44.91 -12.02
N TYR A 59 -7.42 -45.28 -11.29
CA TYR A 59 -7.36 -45.15 -9.84
C TYR A 59 -6.06 -44.49 -9.38
N ILE A 60 -6.15 -43.68 -8.32
CA ILE A 60 -4.99 -43.14 -7.58
C ILE A 60 -5.08 -43.64 -6.14
N MET A 61 -3.96 -44.16 -5.63
CA MET A 61 -3.86 -44.78 -4.31
C MET A 61 -3.08 -43.87 -3.36
N PHE A 62 -3.71 -43.49 -2.26
CA PHE A 62 -3.18 -42.63 -1.22
C PHE A 62 -3.04 -43.37 0.10
N GLU A 63 -2.28 -42.80 1.03
CA GLU A 63 -2.31 -43.20 2.43
C GLU A 63 -3.75 -43.07 2.98
N TRP A 64 -4.18 -44.06 3.78
CA TRP A 64 -5.49 -44.01 4.44
C TRP A 64 -5.43 -43.11 5.68
N ALA A 65 -6.27 -42.07 5.70
CA ALA A 65 -6.45 -41.21 6.86
C ALA A 65 -7.49 -41.84 7.81
N ASP A 66 -7.06 -42.27 8.99
CA ASP A 66 -7.88 -42.98 9.99
C ASP A 66 -8.60 -42.02 10.98
N GLY A 67 -8.39 -40.71 10.84
CA GLY A 67 -9.01 -39.67 11.66
C GLY A 67 -10.19 -38.94 11.01
N GLY A 68 -10.42 -39.11 9.70
CA GLY A 68 -11.39 -38.30 8.95
C GLY A 68 -10.82 -36.96 8.47
N THR A 69 -11.69 -36.01 8.16
CA THR A 69 -11.33 -34.63 7.76
C THR A 69 -11.17 -33.72 8.98
N LEU A 70 -10.60 -32.53 8.81
CA LEU A 70 -10.52 -31.52 9.87
C LEU A 70 -11.92 -31.07 10.31
N ARG A 71 -12.89 -31.04 9.39
CA ARG A 71 -14.30 -30.78 9.73
C ARG A 71 -14.87 -31.84 10.67
N ASP A 72 -14.61 -33.12 10.38
CA ASP A 72 -14.99 -34.22 11.27
C ASP A 72 -14.34 -34.08 12.66
N VAL A 73 -13.11 -33.59 12.72
CA VAL A 73 -12.41 -33.35 14.00
C VAL A 73 -13.14 -32.29 14.81
N TRP A 74 -13.48 -31.17 14.20
CA TRP A 74 -14.21 -30.10 14.88
C TRP A 74 -15.58 -30.57 15.38
N GLU A 75 -16.31 -31.34 14.59
CA GLU A 75 -17.63 -31.89 14.95
C GLU A 75 -17.56 -32.92 16.09
N ARG A 76 -16.57 -33.81 16.07
CA ARG A 76 -16.50 -34.96 17.01
C ARG A 76 -15.79 -34.63 18.31
N GLN A 77 -14.85 -33.68 18.29
CA GLN A 77 -14.10 -33.28 19.48
C GLN A 77 -14.78 -32.09 20.16
N ASN A 78 -15.55 -32.39 21.21
CA ASN A 78 -16.07 -31.36 22.09
C ASN A 78 -14.91 -30.81 22.95
N VAL A 79 -14.32 -29.69 22.55
CA VAL A 79 -13.33 -28.99 23.35
C VAL A 79 -14.08 -28.33 24.52
N ASP A 80 -14.04 -28.97 25.68
CA ASP A 80 -14.44 -28.29 26.91
C ASP A 80 -13.45 -27.15 27.17
N HIS A 81 -13.94 -25.91 27.11
CA HIS A 81 -13.16 -24.70 27.27
C HIS A 81 -12.45 -24.63 28.64
N THR A 82 -12.97 -25.34 29.64
CA THR A 82 -12.33 -25.45 30.97
C THR A 82 -11.07 -26.32 30.97
N ALA A 83 -10.82 -27.08 29.89
CA ALA A 83 -9.66 -27.94 29.71
C ALA A 83 -8.65 -27.40 28.68
N LEU A 84 -8.82 -26.16 28.18
CA LEU A 84 -7.83 -25.50 27.34
C LEU A 84 -6.58 -25.22 28.19
N ASN A 85 -5.43 -25.65 27.71
CA ASN A 85 -4.15 -25.43 28.37
C ASN A 85 -3.05 -25.22 27.34
N GLY A 86 -1.90 -24.71 27.79
CA GLY A 86 -0.78 -24.39 26.89
C GLY A 86 -0.30 -25.56 26.04
N HIS A 87 -0.44 -26.82 26.51
CA HIS A 87 -0.05 -28.00 25.74
C HIS A 87 -0.97 -28.22 24.53
N ARG A 88 -2.29 -28.09 24.70
CA ARG A 88 -3.26 -28.20 23.59
C ARG A 88 -3.08 -27.06 22.58
N ILE A 89 -2.88 -25.82 23.06
CA ILE A 89 -2.63 -24.67 22.19
C ILE A 89 -1.35 -24.90 21.37
N LEU A 90 -0.27 -25.37 21.99
CA LEU A 90 0.98 -25.69 21.30
C LEU A 90 0.77 -26.78 20.23
N GLN A 91 0.02 -27.84 20.52
CA GLN A 91 -0.28 -28.89 19.54
C GLN A 91 -1.04 -28.35 18.33
N VAL A 92 -2.01 -27.43 18.53
CA VAL A 92 -2.69 -26.76 17.41
C VAL A 92 -1.70 -25.94 16.59
N LEU A 93 -0.87 -25.13 17.24
CA LEU A 93 0.12 -24.29 16.56
C LEU A 93 1.15 -25.11 15.77
N GLU A 94 1.59 -26.26 16.29
CA GLU A 94 2.47 -27.19 15.58
C GLU A 94 1.81 -27.71 14.29
N GLN A 95 0.51 -28.04 14.34
CA GLN A 95 -0.22 -28.45 13.14
C GLN A 95 -0.40 -27.29 12.15
N LEU A 96 -0.79 -26.11 12.61
CA LEU A 96 -0.97 -24.93 11.74
C LEU A 96 0.34 -24.52 11.08
N HIS A 97 1.45 -24.50 11.83
CA HIS A 97 2.78 -24.26 11.31
C HIS A 97 3.18 -25.31 10.27
N GLY A 98 2.91 -26.59 10.55
CA GLY A 98 3.17 -27.68 9.64
C GLY A 98 2.39 -27.61 8.33
N LEU A 99 1.11 -27.25 8.38
CA LEU A 99 0.27 -26.99 7.21
C LEU A 99 0.78 -25.79 6.41
N ALA A 100 1.17 -24.70 7.09
CA ALA A 100 1.78 -23.53 6.44
C ALA A 100 3.12 -23.87 5.77
N GLU A 101 3.95 -24.71 6.39
CA GLU A 101 5.21 -25.20 5.80
C GLU A 101 4.93 -26.08 4.56
N ALA A 102 3.93 -26.95 4.62
CA ALA A 102 3.50 -27.76 3.48
C ALA A 102 3.03 -26.89 2.31
N LEU A 103 2.22 -25.86 2.59
CA LEU A 103 1.74 -24.93 1.58
C LEU A 103 2.88 -24.11 0.98
N SER A 104 3.82 -23.63 1.81
CA SER A 104 5.01 -22.91 1.36
C SER A 104 5.90 -23.77 0.45
N LYS A 105 6.11 -25.05 0.77
CA LYS A 105 6.84 -25.99 -0.11
C LYS A 105 6.09 -26.31 -1.40
N LEU A 106 4.76 -26.35 -1.36
CA LEU A 106 3.95 -26.51 -2.56
C LEU A 106 4.13 -25.31 -3.50
N HIS A 107 4.12 -24.09 -2.95
CA HIS A 107 4.30 -22.84 -3.68
C HIS A 107 5.73 -22.65 -4.21
N ASN A 108 6.74 -23.17 -3.50
CA ASN A 108 8.16 -22.95 -3.77
C ASN A 108 8.91 -24.29 -3.95
N LYS A 109 9.23 -24.68 -5.19
CA LYS A 109 9.91 -25.95 -5.49
C LYS A 109 11.26 -26.05 -4.75
N ALA A 110 11.54 -27.21 -4.15
CA ALA A 110 12.80 -27.49 -3.47
C ALA A 110 13.96 -27.70 -4.48
N ASN A 111 14.99 -26.84 -4.41
CA ASN A 111 16.29 -27.06 -5.04
C ASN A 111 17.04 -28.21 -4.34
N ASN A 112 16.72 -29.46 -4.67
CA ASN A 112 17.45 -30.63 -4.13
C ASN A 112 18.30 -31.29 -5.23
N ALA A 113 19.55 -30.85 -5.34
CA ALA A 113 20.64 -31.70 -5.82
C ALA A 113 21.17 -32.55 -4.63
N PRO A 114 21.46 -33.85 -4.79
CA PRO A 114 21.81 -34.72 -3.67
C PRO A 114 23.21 -34.41 -3.12
N ARG A 115 23.29 -33.99 -1.85
CA ARG A 115 24.56 -33.94 -1.10
C ARG A 115 24.97 -35.34 -0.67
N ARG A 116 26.17 -35.76 -1.08
CA ARG A 116 26.83 -36.99 -0.61
C ARG A 116 27.23 -36.85 0.86
N GLY A 117 26.84 -37.85 1.67
CA GLY A 117 27.60 -38.44 2.78
C GLY A 117 28.06 -37.53 3.93
N GLY A 118 27.32 -37.56 5.04
CA GLY A 118 27.79 -37.15 6.37
C GLY A 118 26.98 -37.90 7.45
N ALA A 119 27.67 -38.55 8.38
CA ALA A 119 27.12 -39.49 9.37
C ALA A 119 26.17 -38.84 10.40
N PRO A 120 25.28 -39.61 11.06
CA PRO A 120 24.28 -39.07 11.99
C PRO A 120 24.88 -38.89 13.39
N GLY A 121 24.99 -37.63 13.83
CA GLY A 121 25.31 -37.26 15.22
C GLY A 121 24.04 -37.24 16.08
N SER A 122 24.00 -38.11 17.08
CA SER A 122 23.01 -38.19 18.16
C SER A 122 23.05 -36.96 19.07
N LEU A 123 21.93 -36.26 19.26
CA LEU A 123 21.69 -35.39 20.42
C LEU A 123 20.24 -35.52 20.91
N SER A 124 20.11 -35.64 22.23
CA SER A 124 18.94 -36.10 22.99
C SER A 124 17.93 -35.00 23.34
N ARG A 125 16.65 -35.39 23.43
CA ARG A 125 15.53 -34.69 24.10
C ARG A 125 15.91 -34.34 25.55
N ALA A 126 16.10 -33.06 25.89
CA ALA A 126 15.60 -32.42 27.13
C ALA A 126 16.23 -31.04 27.50
N GLU A 127 17.26 -30.52 26.83
CA GLU A 127 17.97 -29.31 27.32
C GLU A 127 17.98 -28.13 26.34
N THR A 128 16.83 -27.50 26.09
CA THR A 128 16.79 -26.15 25.47
C THR A 128 15.55 -25.35 25.88
N ILE A 129 15.18 -25.41 27.15
CA ILE A 129 14.17 -24.49 27.72
C ILE A 129 14.84 -23.91 28.97
N LEU A 130 14.98 -22.59 29.04
CA LEU A 130 15.58 -21.78 30.13
C LEU A 130 17.05 -21.37 29.96
N ALA A 131 17.40 -20.67 28.88
CA ALA A 131 18.43 -19.62 28.89
C ALA A 131 18.45 -18.83 27.56
N SER A 132 17.60 -17.81 27.41
CA SER A 132 17.83 -16.59 26.58
C SER A 132 16.62 -15.65 26.64
N PRO A 133 16.77 -14.40 27.11
CA PRO A 133 15.73 -13.38 27.06
C PRO A 133 15.77 -12.68 25.70
N SER A 134 15.20 -13.31 24.67
CA SER A 134 14.88 -12.69 23.38
C SER A 134 14.05 -13.70 22.59
N LEU A 135 12.73 -13.56 22.62
CA LEU A 135 11.80 -14.35 21.83
C LEU A 135 11.98 -13.98 20.34
N ASN A 136 12.95 -14.60 19.67
CA ASN A 136 13.00 -14.67 18.21
C ASN A 136 12.07 -15.79 17.76
N VAL A 137 10.82 -15.43 17.50
CA VAL A 137 9.91 -16.25 16.68
C VAL A 137 10.50 -16.29 15.26
N PRO A 138 10.66 -17.45 14.60
CA PRO A 138 11.13 -17.52 13.23
C PRO A 138 10.17 -16.74 12.32
N LYS A 139 10.65 -15.67 11.69
CA LYS A 139 9.89 -14.88 10.72
C LYS A 139 9.59 -15.75 9.49
N VAL A 140 8.34 -16.19 9.36
CA VAL A 140 7.82 -16.79 8.12
C VAL A 140 7.79 -15.70 7.04
N GLN A 141 8.69 -15.79 6.07
CA GLN A 141 8.69 -14.94 4.88
C GLN A 141 7.51 -15.33 3.97
N LEU A 142 6.40 -14.62 4.08
CA LEU A 142 5.33 -14.64 3.10
C LEU A 142 5.81 -13.87 1.85
N GLN A 143 6.19 -14.59 0.80
CA GLN A 143 6.40 -14.03 -0.54
C GLN A 143 5.01 -13.73 -1.13
N ALA A 144 4.60 -12.47 -1.09
CA ALA A 144 3.50 -12.00 -1.92
C ALA A 144 4.05 -11.84 -3.33
N ASP A 145 3.74 -12.82 -4.20
CA ASP A 145 3.96 -12.67 -5.63
C ASP A 145 2.85 -11.81 -6.21
N GLY A 146 3.20 -10.59 -6.58
CA GLY A 146 2.45 -9.73 -7.48
C GLY A 146 3.17 -9.66 -8.81
N ASP A 147 3.35 -10.81 -9.48
CA ASP A 147 3.86 -10.87 -10.84
C ASP A 147 2.68 -11.12 -11.79
N ASN A 148 2.39 -10.15 -12.64
CA ASN A 148 1.52 -10.30 -13.80
C ASN A 148 2.39 -10.39 -15.07
N SER A 149 3.48 -11.17 -15.00
CA SER A 149 4.30 -11.59 -16.13
C SER A 149 4.51 -13.13 -16.14
N ASP A 150 3.41 -13.87 -16.30
CA ASP A 150 3.40 -15.31 -16.58
C ASP A 150 3.99 -15.63 -17.98
N ASN A 151 5.29 -15.39 -18.19
CA ASN A 151 5.99 -15.86 -19.38
C ASN A 151 7.50 -16.11 -19.19
N THR A 152 7.92 -16.57 -18.01
CA THR A 152 9.17 -17.31 -17.86
C THR A 152 8.84 -18.73 -17.43
N GLY A 153 9.35 -19.75 -18.12
CA GLY A 153 8.93 -21.15 -18.02
C GLY A 153 9.32 -21.88 -16.72
N GLU A 154 9.06 -21.30 -15.55
CA GLU A 154 9.31 -21.93 -14.24
C GLU A 154 8.02 -22.53 -13.66
N GLU A 155 8.07 -23.82 -13.30
CA GLU A 155 6.91 -24.64 -12.93
C GLU A 155 6.59 -24.57 -11.42
N HIS A 156 5.52 -23.85 -11.02
CA HIS A 156 5.05 -23.72 -9.63
C HIS A 156 3.68 -24.37 -9.39
N TRP A 157 3.44 -24.92 -8.17
CA TRP A 157 2.18 -25.54 -7.77
C TRP A 157 1.37 -24.63 -6.83
N ARG A 158 0.04 -24.59 -7.04
CA ARG A 158 -0.95 -24.01 -6.12
C ARG A 158 -1.97 -25.07 -5.74
N HIS A 159 -2.63 -24.98 -4.59
CA HIS A 159 -3.70 -25.93 -4.24
C HIS A 159 -5.02 -25.58 -4.94
N GLY A 160 -5.52 -24.36 -4.77
CA GLY A 160 -6.71 -23.83 -5.46
C GLY A 160 -8.07 -24.37 -4.99
N ASP A 161 -8.13 -25.09 -3.87
CA ASP A 161 -9.37 -25.57 -3.19
C ASP A 161 -9.06 -25.95 -1.71
N LEU A 162 -8.25 -25.14 -1.02
CA LEU A 162 -7.87 -25.43 0.36
C LEU A 162 -9.07 -25.15 1.27
N LYS A 163 -9.51 -26.16 2.01
CA LYS A 163 -10.66 -26.10 2.95
C LYS A 163 -10.54 -27.18 4.02
N PRO A 164 -11.27 -27.09 5.14
CA PRO A 164 -11.20 -28.09 6.22
C PRO A 164 -11.48 -29.53 5.75
N ASP A 165 -12.37 -29.69 4.78
CA ASP A 165 -12.70 -30.99 4.18
C ASP A 165 -11.52 -31.63 3.42
N ASN A 166 -10.59 -30.81 2.94
CA ASN A 166 -9.37 -31.23 2.23
C ASN A 166 -8.14 -31.31 3.16
N ILE A 167 -8.33 -31.20 4.48
CA ILE A 167 -7.28 -31.45 5.46
C ILE A 167 -7.64 -32.73 6.22
N LEU A 168 -6.81 -33.76 6.10
CA LEU A 168 -7.06 -35.09 6.64
C LEU A 168 -6.29 -35.33 7.93
N LEU A 169 -6.94 -35.98 8.90
CA LEU A 169 -6.33 -36.38 10.16
C LEU A 169 -5.74 -37.79 10.08
N PHE A 170 -4.46 -37.90 10.42
CA PHE A 170 -3.76 -39.14 10.69
C PHE A 170 -3.52 -39.27 12.18
N ARG A 171 -4.07 -40.32 12.80
CA ARG A 171 -3.87 -40.55 14.23
C ARG A 171 -2.42 -40.97 14.46
N ASP A 172 -1.76 -40.31 15.41
CA ASP A 172 -0.40 -40.61 15.79
C ASP A 172 -0.34 -40.95 17.28
N LYS A 173 0.46 -41.96 17.64
CA LYS A 173 0.74 -42.32 19.03
C LYS A 173 1.49 -41.21 19.77
N THR A 174 2.23 -40.35 19.06
CA THR A 174 2.97 -39.23 19.68
C THR A 174 2.12 -37.97 19.88
N SER A 175 0.98 -37.85 19.22
CA SER A 175 0.01 -36.76 19.37
C SER A 175 -1.41 -37.32 19.52
N PRO A 176 -1.75 -37.92 20.67
CA PRO A 176 -3.00 -38.66 20.82
C PRO A 176 -4.26 -37.78 20.79
N TRP A 177 -4.12 -36.46 20.97
CA TRP A 177 -5.25 -35.53 20.98
C TRP A 177 -5.66 -35.09 19.57
N LEU A 178 -4.75 -34.46 18.80
CA LEU A 178 -5.05 -33.90 17.48
C LEU A 178 -4.38 -34.65 16.32
N GLY A 179 -3.49 -35.61 16.58
CA GLY A 179 -2.76 -36.35 15.54
C GLY A 179 -1.91 -35.47 14.62
N THR A 180 -1.76 -35.89 13.36
CA THR A 180 -1.09 -35.14 12.28
C THR A 180 -2.09 -34.78 11.19
N LEU A 181 -2.23 -33.48 10.90
CA LEU A 181 -3.07 -32.98 9.82
C LEU A 181 -2.29 -32.96 8.50
N LYS A 182 -2.88 -33.46 7.41
CA LYS A 182 -2.27 -33.45 6.08
C LYS A 182 -3.19 -32.82 5.04
N ILE A 183 -2.65 -31.93 4.22
CA ILE A 183 -3.33 -31.36 3.06
C ILE A 183 -3.52 -32.46 2.01
N ALA A 184 -4.75 -32.62 1.52
CA ALA A 184 -5.18 -33.61 0.56
C ALA A 184 -5.94 -32.99 -0.63
N ASP A 185 -6.37 -33.84 -1.57
CA ASP A 185 -7.08 -33.46 -2.79
C ASP A 185 -6.38 -32.40 -3.67
N LEU A 186 -5.09 -32.62 -3.89
CA LEU A 186 -4.23 -31.82 -4.78
C LEU A 186 -4.54 -32.03 -6.27
N GLY A 187 -5.64 -32.72 -6.62
CA GLY A 187 -6.04 -33.01 -8.01
C GLY A 187 -6.48 -31.77 -8.81
N LEU A 188 -6.60 -30.61 -8.14
CA LEU A 188 -6.81 -29.30 -8.75
C LEU A 188 -5.55 -28.44 -8.76
N ALA A 189 -4.43 -28.95 -8.26
CA ALA A 189 -3.16 -28.28 -8.33
C ALA A 189 -2.76 -28.19 -9.81
N LYS A 190 -2.76 -26.98 -10.36
CA LYS A 190 -2.49 -26.71 -11.78
C LYS A 190 -1.18 -25.94 -11.89
N GLN A 191 -0.33 -26.39 -12.80
CA GLN A 191 0.79 -25.62 -13.33
C GLN A 191 0.24 -24.35 -13.98
N HIS A 192 0.91 -23.21 -13.76
CA HIS A 192 0.51 -21.91 -14.30
C HIS A 192 0.21 -21.97 -15.82
N ALA A 193 -0.79 -21.19 -16.22
CA ALA A 193 -1.18 -20.79 -17.59
C ALA A 193 -2.36 -21.45 -18.35
N PHE A 194 -2.97 -22.60 -18.00
CA PHE A 194 -4.15 -23.07 -18.76
C PHE A 194 -5.22 -23.76 -17.91
N ALA A 195 -6.34 -23.07 -17.65
CA ALA A 195 -7.72 -23.59 -17.53
C ALA A 195 -8.61 -22.80 -16.55
N THR A 196 -8.69 -21.47 -16.67
CA THR A 196 -9.77 -20.68 -16.04
C THR A 196 -10.97 -20.49 -16.98
N ALA A 197 -10.89 -20.95 -18.25
CA ALA A 197 -11.98 -20.85 -19.23
C ALA A 197 -12.88 -22.11 -19.36
N LYS A 198 -12.79 -23.10 -18.46
CA LYS A 198 -13.58 -24.36 -18.56
C LYS A 198 -14.12 -24.87 -17.22
N ARG A 199 -14.71 -23.98 -16.40
CA ARG A 199 -15.45 -24.36 -15.18
C ARG A 199 -16.88 -23.83 -15.18
N ASP A 200 -17.53 -23.85 -16.34
CA ASP A 200 -18.96 -23.55 -16.46
C ASP A 200 -19.88 -24.68 -15.95
N LEU A 201 -19.32 -25.77 -15.40
CA LEU A 201 -20.08 -26.89 -14.83
C LEU A 201 -19.62 -27.15 -13.39
N ALA A 202 -20.32 -26.49 -12.46
CA ALA A 202 -20.15 -26.67 -11.02
C ALA A 202 -20.77 -28.00 -10.56
N THR A 203 -19.96 -28.86 -9.94
CA THR A 203 -20.41 -30.04 -9.19
C THR A 203 -21.24 -29.63 -7.96
N GLU A 204 -22.25 -30.45 -7.63
CA GLU A 204 -23.42 -30.16 -6.76
C GLU A 204 -23.16 -29.90 -5.26
N GLN A 205 -21.94 -29.62 -4.79
CA GLN A 205 -21.64 -29.28 -3.38
C GLN A 205 -21.64 -27.77 -3.12
N LYS A 206 -22.70 -27.11 -3.59
CA LYS A 206 -22.79 -25.68 -3.92
C LYS A 206 -22.79 -24.67 -2.76
N TYR A 207 -22.61 -25.07 -1.50
CA TYR A 207 -22.66 -24.14 -0.36
C TYR A 207 -21.40 -24.09 0.51
N SER A 208 -20.71 -25.22 0.81
CA SER A 208 -19.54 -25.18 1.71
C SER A 208 -18.23 -24.75 1.04
N THR A 209 -18.07 -25.02 -0.26
CA THR A 209 -16.81 -24.75 -0.98
C THR A 209 -16.60 -23.26 -1.28
N PHE A 210 -17.68 -22.48 -1.47
CA PHE A 210 -17.59 -21.05 -1.79
C PHE A 210 -17.03 -20.18 -0.65
N HIS A 211 -17.13 -20.62 0.61
CA HIS A 211 -16.73 -19.78 1.74
C HIS A 211 -15.22 -19.56 1.86
N TYR A 212 -14.42 -20.52 1.41
CA TYR A 212 -12.96 -20.46 1.49
C TYR A 212 -12.33 -19.90 0.22
N GLU A 213 -13.13 -19.60 -0.81
CA GLU A 213 -12.63 -18.96 -2.02
C GLU A 213 -12.18 -17.54 -1.71
N ALA A 214 -11.06 -17.14 -2.29
CA ALA A 214 -10.57 -15.80 -2.14
C ALA A 214 -11.33 -14.83 -3.07
N PRO A 215 -11.57 -13.58 -2.64
CA PRO A 215 -12.40 -12.60 -3.35
C PRO A 215 -11.96 -12.29 -4.79
N GLU A 216 -10.68 -12.46 -5.13
CA GLU A 216 -10.16 -12.26 -6.48
C GLU A 216 -10.80 -13.20 -7.53
N VAL A 217 -11.41 -14.31 -7.13
CA VAL A 217 -12.17 -15.18 -8.05
C VAL A 217 -13.39 -14.48 -8.64
N ILE A 218 -13.98 -13.56 -7.88
CA ILE A 218 -15.18 -12.85 -8.31
C ILE A 218 -14.82 -11.60 -9.10
N ILE A 219 -13.74 -10.93 -8.70
CA ILE A 219 -13.27 -9.63 -9.21
C ILE A 219 -12.39 -9.78 -10.46
N LYS A 220 -11.46 -10.74 -10.48
CA LYS A 220 -10.48 -10.92 -11.57
C LYS A 220 -10.75 -12.19 -12.36
N ARG A 221 -11.95 -12.30 -12.94
CA ARG A 221 -12.44 -13.54 -13.60
C ARG A 221 -11.58 -14.03 -14.75
N HIS A 222 -10.87 -13.12 -15.41
CA HIS A 222 -10.06 -13.40 -16.60
C HIS A 222 -8.57 -13.55 -16.30
N ASP A 223 -8.13 -13.26 -15.08
CA ASP A 223 -6.71 -13.30 -14.72
C ASP A 223 -6.28 -14.70 -14.22
N PRO A 224 -5.00 -15.07 -14.41
CA PRO A 224 -4.42 -16.22 -13.74
C PRO A 224 -4.49 -16.04 -12.22
N ARG A 225 -5.14 -16.96 -11.51
CA ARG A 225 -5.28 -16.88 -10.05
C ARG A 225 -3.90 -17.02 -9.38
N SER A 226 -3.59 -16.12 -8.45
CA SER A 226 -2.29 -16.07 -7.76
C SER A 226 -2.22 -17.07 -6.59
N ARG A 227 -1.02 -17.23 -6.02
CA ARG A 227 -0.78 -18.06 -4.82
C ARG A 227 -1.40 -17.46 -3.55
N LEU A 228 -1.73 -16.17 -3.57
CA LEU A 228 -2.44 -15.47 -2.48
C LEU A 228 -3.81 -16.08 -2.22
N TYR A 229 -4.39 -16.74 -3.23
CA TYR A 229 -5.63 -17.50 -3.09
C TYR A 229 -5.56 -18.54 -1.95
N ASP A 230 -4.50 -19.35 -1.91
CA ASP A 230 -4.36 -20.36 -0.87
C ASP A 230 -4.05 -19.74 0.50
N ILE A 231 -3.42 -18.55 0.53
CA ILE A 231 -3.13 -17.80 1.76
C ILE A 231 -4.43 -17.29 2.40
N TRP A 232 -5.35 -16.75 1.58
CA TRP A 232 -6.69 -16.38 2.04
C TRP A 232 -7.45 -17.58 2.61
N SER A 233 -7.48 -18.70 1.88
CA SER A 233 -8.13 -19.93 2.35
C SER A 233 -7.52 -20.43 3.66
N MET A 234 -6.20 -20.33 3.83
CA MET A 234 -5.53 -20.65 5.09
C MET A 234 -5.92 -19.69 6.22
N GLY A 235 -6.11 -18.40 5.91
CA GLY A 235 -6.66 -17.39 6.84
C GLY A 235 -8.03 -17.78 7.38
N CYS A 236 -8.94 -18.23 6.51
CA CYS A 236 -10.26 -18.75 6.90
C CYS A 236 -10.14 -19.97 7.83
N ILE A 237 -9.27 -20.93 7.49
CA ILE A 237 -9.07 -22.15 8.28
C ILE A 237 -8.50 -21.84 9.67
N ILE A 238 -7.52 -20.95 9.76
CA ILE A 238 -6.94 -20.52 11.05
C ILE A 238 -8.01 -19.81 11.88
N PHE A 239 -8.82 -18.95 11.27
CA PHE A 239 -9.91 -18.25 11.94
C PHE A 239 -10.93 -19.22 12.56
N GLU A 240 -11.39 -20.22 11.80
CA GLU A 240 -12.27 -21.27 12.32
C GLU A 240 -11.60 -22.11 13.41
N PHE A 241 -10.30 -22.39 13.28
CA PHE A 241 -9.54 -23.06 14.34
C PHE A 241 -9.55 -22.27 15.65
N VAL A 242 -9.40 -20.93 15.58
CA VAL A 242 -9.47 -20.05 16.75
C VAL A 242 -10.85 -20.09 17.38
N ILE A 243 -11.92 -19.98 16.58
CA ILE A 243 -13.30 -20.09 17.08
C ILE A 243 -13.51 -21.44 17.76
N TRP A 244 -13.02 -22.53 17.15
CA TRP A 244 -13.18 -23.87 17.69
C TRP A 244 -12.43 -24.09 19.01
N ILE A 245 -11.20 -23.57 19.16
CA ILE A 245 -10.49 -23.70 20.44
C ILE A 245 -11.11 -22.82 21.54
N LEU A 246 -11.67 -21.66 21.19
CA LEU A 246 -12.24 -20.70 22.14
C LEU A 246 -13.71 -20.97 22.50
N TYR A 247 -14.46 -21.60 21.61
CA TYR A 247 -15.92 -21.72 21.76
C TYR A 247 -16.44 -23.12 21.42
N GLY A 248 -15.55 -24.05 21.06
CA GLY A 248 -15.90 -25.40 20.64
C GLY A 248 -16.68 -25.41 19.33
N TYR A 249 -17.20 -26.58 19.00
CA TYR A 249 -18.10 -26.75 17.85
C TYR A 249 -19.37 -25.87 17.93
N PRO A 250 -20.01 -25.65 19.10
CA PRO A 250 -21.16 -24.75 19.20
C PRO A 250 -20.84 -23.30 18.76
N GLY A 251 -19.61 -22.83 19.01
CA GLY A 251 -19.15 -21.53 18.50
C GLY A 251 -19.03 -21.49 16.98
N LEU A 252 -18.50 -22.56 16.37
CA LEU A 252 -18.46 -22.71 14.92
C LEU A 252 -19.87 -22.79 14.33
N GLU A 253 -20.80 -23.55 14.92
CA GLU A 253 -22.20 -23.61 14.46
C GLU A 253 -22.86 -22.23 14.52
N LYS A 254 -22.59 -21.46 15.57
CA LYS A 254 -23.05 -20.08 15.67
C LYS A 254 -22.48 -19.22 14.54
N PHE A 255 -21.17 -19.30 14.29
CA PHE A 255 -20.52 -18.58 13.20
C PHE A 255 -21.08 -18.97 11.82
N TYR A 256 -21.27 -20.26 11.56
CA TYR A 256 -21.87 -20.76 10.31
C TYR A 256 -23.35 -20.38 10.16
N GLY A 257 -24.05 -20.17 11.28
CA GLY A 257 -25.43 -19.67 11.31
C GLY A 257 -25.58 -18.17 11.03
N GLU A 258 -24.48 -17.40 11.05
CA GLU A 258 -24.48 -15.99 10.67
C GLU A 258 -24.82 -15.87 9.18
N LYS A 259 -25.82 -15.06 8.83
CA LYS A 259 -26.23 -14.90 7.43
C LYS A 259 -25.43 -13.77 6.79
N PRO A 260 -24.63 -14.02 5.75
CA PRO A 260 -24.04 -12.94 4.99
C PRO A 260 -25.15 -12.09 4.34
N PRO A 261 -24.91 -10.79 4.08
CA PRO A 261 -25.85 -9.96 3.33
C PRO A 261 -26.17 -10.63 1.98
N THR A 262 -27.42 -10.57 1.55
CA THR A 262 -27.90 -11.22 0.30
C THR A 262 -26.97 -10.97 -0.90
N GLY A 263 -26.71 -11.99 -1.72
CA GLY A 263 -25.91 -11.87 -2.96
C GLY A 263 -24.81 -12.92 -3.09
N ARG A 264 -23.69 -12.56 -3.73
CA ARG A 264 -22.45 -13.37 -3.84
C ARG A 264 -21.50 -13.21 -2.64
N ASN A 265 -22.00 -12.66 -1.53
CA ASN A 265 -21.21 -12.48 -0.31
C ASN A 265 -21.00 -13.83 0.39
N THR A 266 -19.86 -13.95 1.05
CA THR A 266 -19.53 -15.12 1.87
C THR A 266 -19.49 -14.71 3.35
N LEU A 267 -19.31 -15.69 4.24
CA LEU A 267 -18.99 -15.41 5.65
C LEU A 267 -17.71 -14.57 5.79
N TYR A 268 -16.79 -14.62 4.83
CA TYR A 268 -15.45 -14.04 4.96
C TYR A 268 -15.27 -12.71 4.24
N PHE A 269 -15.97 -12.51 3.13
CA PHE A 269 -15.91 -11.26 2.39
C PHE A 269 -17.26 -10.88 1.83
N THR A 270 -17.47 -9.57 1.68
CA THR A 270 -18.56 -9.01 0.90
C THR A 270 -18.00 -8.44 -0.39
N VAL A 271 -18.75 -8.57 -1.49
CA VAL A 271 -18.36 -8.06 -2.81
C VAL A 271 -19.18 -6.82 -3.10
N ASN A 272 -18.49 -5.73 -3.42
CA ASN A 272 -19.12 -4.63 -4.10
C ASN A 272 -19.13 -4.96 -5.60
N GLN A 273 -20.28 -5.46 -6.08
CA GLN A 273 -20.43 -5.90 -7.48
C GLN A 273 -20.35 -4.75 -8.50
N ARG A 274 -20.30 -3.51 -8.02
CA ARG A 274 -20.27 -2.32 -8.85
C ARG A 274 -18.85 -1.73 -8.97
N GLU A 275 -18.04 -1.84 -7.91
CA GLU A 275 -16.63 -1.40 -7.89
C GLU A 275 -15.62 -2.48 -8.30
N ASP A 276 -16.06 -3.70 -8.63
CA ASP A 276 -15.19 -4.87 -8.74
C ASP A 276 -14.23 -4.95 -7.52
N SER A 277 -14.76 -4.68 -6.33
CA SER A 277 -14.00 -4.65 -5.07
C SER A 277 -14.60 -5.63 -4.07
N ALA A 278 -13.79 -6.09 -3.12
CA ALA A 278 -14.23 -6.89 -2.01
C ALA A 278 -13.69 -6.31 -0.71
N GLN A 279 -14.29 -6.70 0.40
CA GLN A 279 -13.77 -6.38 1.72
C GLN A 279 -14.07 -7.54 2.66
N VAL A 280 -13.30 -7.63 3.75
CA VAL A 280 -13.60 -8.58 4.83
C VAL A 280 -15.00 -8.30 5.36
N SER A 281 -15.81 -9.36 5.54
CA SER A 281 -17.19 -9.23 5.97
C SER A 281 -17.29 -8.65 7.38
N ASP A 282 -18.40 -7.95 7.66
CA ASP A 282 -18.68 -7.47 9.01
C ASP A 282 -18.88 -8.62 10.00
N VAL A 283 -19.31 -9.79 9.53
CA VAL A 283 -19.43 -11.01 10.36
C VAL A 283 -18.06 -11.36 10.95
N VAL A 284 -17.03 -11.49 10.13
CA VAL A 284 -15.68 -11.84 10.59
C VAL A 284 -15.09 -10.71 11.44
N LYS A 285 -15.21 -9.45 11.01
CA LYS A 285 -14.73 -8.29 11.78
C LYS A 285 -15.32 -8.28 13.18
N ASN A 286 -16.63 -8.48 13.31
CA ASN A 286 -17.34 -8.50 14.59
C ASN A 286 -16.88 -9.67 15.48
N TRP A 287 -16.67 -10.85 14.91
CA TRP A 287 -16.15 -12.00 15.66
C TRP A 287 -14.71 -11.78 16.14
N MET A 288 -13.82 -11.24 15.29
CA MET A 288 -12.45 -10.88 15.69
C MET A 288 -12.45 -9.86 16.82
N ASP A 289 -13.24 -8.79 16.69
CA ASP A 289 -13.32 -7.75 17.69
C ASP A 289 -14.01 -8.21 18.98
N HIS A 290 -14.94 -9.17 18.90
CA HIS A 290 -15.54 -9.83 20.06
C HIS A 290 -14.48 -10.64 20.81
N MET A 291 -13.74 -11.51 20.11
CA MET A 291 -12.67 -12.32 20.70
C MET A 291 -11.61 -11.43 21.35
N LEU A 292 -11.09 -10.43 20.62
CA LEU A 292 -10.03 -9.54 21.12
C LEU A 292 -10.43 -8.70 22.34
N ARG A 293 -11.70 -8.27 22.44
CA ARG A 293 -12.17 -7.38 23.51
C ARG A 293 -12.78 -8.10 24.70
N LEU A 294 -13.46 -9.20 24.47
CA LEU A 294 -14.34 -9.81 25.47
C LEU A 294 -13.83 -11.16 25.96
N ASP A 295 -13.07 -11.89 25.14
CA ASP A 295 -12.59 -13.21 25.52
C ASP A 295 -11.52 -13.14 26.62
N PRO A 296 -11.62 -13.92 27.71
CA PRO A 296 -10.64 -13.93 28.79
C PRO A 296 -9.20 -14.19 28.33
N GLU A 297 -9.01 -15.01 27.30
CA GLU A 297 -7.68 -15.32 26.75
C GLU A 297 -7.07 -14.14 25.98
N CYS A 298 -7.87 -13.12 25.63
CA CYS A 298 -7.43 -11.98 24.80
C CYS A 298 -7.57 -10.60 25.48
N LYS A 299 -8.52 -10.44 26.40
CA LYS A 299 -8.95 -9.17 27.03
C LYS A 299 -7.91 -8.53 27.97
N GLY A 300 -6.86 -9.27 28.34
CA GLY A 300 -5.79 -8.79 29.22
C GLY A 300 -4.61 -8.09 28.51
N GLN A 301 -3.76 -7.44 29.31
CA GLN A 301 -2.44 -6.93 28.88
C GLN A 301 -1.37 -8.03 28.82
N SER A 302 -1.66 -9.20 29.39
CA SER A 302 -0.75 -10.35 29.34
C SER A 302 -0.57 -10.85 27.89
N PRO A 303 0.66 -11.27 27.51
CA PRO A 303 0.90 -11.92 26.23
C PRO A 303 0.01 -13.15 26.07
N SER A 304 -0.64 -13.29 24.92
CA SER A 304 -1.50 -14.41 24.61
C SER A 304 -1.28 -14.85 23.18
N VAL A 305 -0.93 -16.12 23.01
CA VAL A 305 -0.66 -16.68 21.67
C VAL A 305 -1.94 -16.74 20.84
N VAL A 306 -3.10 -16.93 21.48
CA VAL A 306 -4.40 -16.90 20.78
C VAL A 306 -4.70 -15.49 20.27
N LYS A 307 -4.40 -14.46 21.09
CA LYS A 307 -4.50 -13.06 20.68
C LYS A 307 -3.60 -12.73 19.49
N ASP A 308 -2.35 -13.21 19.50
CA ASP A 308 -1.41 -13.01 18.41
C ASP A 308 -1.85 -13.75 17.13
N LEU A 309 -2.45 -14.93 17.26
CA LEU A 309 -3.01 -15.68 16.14
C LEU A 309 -4.21 -14.94 15.51
N ILE A 310 -5.09 -14.34 16.31
CA ILE A 310 -6.20 -13.51 15.79
C ILE A 310 -5.66 -12.29 15.05
N LYS A 311 -4.64 -11.61 15.59
CA LYS A 311 -3.98 -10.48 14.92
C LYS A 311 -3.33 -10.90 13.61
N LEU A 312 -2.66 -12.06 13.57
CA LEU A 312 -2.11 -12.60 12.32
C LEU A 312 -3.20 -12.77 11.27
N VAL A 313 -4.35 -13.32 11.63
CA VAL A 313 -5.48 -13.46 10.70
C VAL A 313 -5.99 -12.08 10.26
N LYS A 314 -6.22 -11.16 11.20
CA LYS A 314 -6.79 -9.82 10.95
C LYS A 314 -5.89 -8.95 10.08
N ASP A 315 -4.59 -8.94 10.38
CA ASP A 315 -3.65 -7.95 9.84
C ASP A 315 -2.87 -8.48 8.63
N HIS A 316 -2.85 -9.80 8.40
CA HIS A 316 -1.96 -10.40 7.40
C HIS A 316 -2.57 -11.53 6.54
N LEU A 317 -3.65 -12.22 6.95
CA LEU A 317 -4.18 -13.36 6.18
C LEU A 317 -5.54 -13.07 5.53
N LEU A 318 -6.48 -12.51 6.30
CA LEU A 318 -7.77 -12.04 5.80
C LEU A 318 -7.70 -10.54 5.56
N VAL A 319 -6.84 -10.15 4.64
CA VAL A 319 -6.69 -8.77 4.18
C VAL A 319 -7.03 -8.74 2.72
N PHE A 320 -7.92 -7.84 2.34
CA PHE A 320 -8.17 -7.49 0.96
C PHE A 320 -7.81 -6.02 0.80
N ASP A 321 -7.10 -5.69 -0.28
CA ASP A 321 -6.50 -4.38 -0.60
C ASP A 321 -7.07 -3.27 0.29
N HIS A 322 -6.26 -2.82 1.25
CA HIS A 322 -6.63 -1.74 2.14
C HIS A 322 -7.19 -0.59 1.30
N ILE A 323 -8.52 -0.43 1.34
CA ILE A 323 -9.10 0.88 1.09
C ILE A 323 -8.50 1.75 2.18
N TRP A 324 -7.68 2.66 1.70
CA TRP A 324 -6.77 3.53 2.41
C TRP A 324 -7.42 4.18 3.64
N GLU A 325 -6.97 3.79 4.83
CA GLU A 325 -7.07 4.69 5.97
C GLU A 325 -5.96 5.72 5.82
N LEU A 326 -6.26 6.81 5.11
CA LEU A 326 -5.53 8.05 5.27
C LEU A 326 -5.49 8.36 6.78
N PRO A 327 -4.33 8.67 7.37
CA PRO A 327 -4.27 9.08 8.77
C PRO A 327 -5.30 10.19 9.04
N ASP A 328 -5.87 10.19 10.25
CA ASP A 328 -6.85 11.19 10.65
C ASP A 328 -6.17 12.59 10.74
N ASP A 329 -6.11 13.26 9.60
CA ASP A 329 -5.55 14.60 9.44
C ASP A 329 -6.43 15.68 10.11
N GLY A 330 -7.53 15.30 10.78
CA GLY A 330 -8.40 16.21 11.52
C GLY A 330 -7.64 17.04 12.55
N ALA A 331 -6.66 16.44 13.24
CA ALA A 331 -5.81 17.13 14.21
C ALA A 331 -4.90 18.18 13.53
N PHE A 332 -4.24 17.81 12.43
CA PHE A 332 -3.40 18.73 11.64
C PHE A 332 -4.23 19.88 11.07
N ALA A 333 -5.34 19.57 10.40
CA ALA A 333 -6.22 20.57 9.80
C ALA A 333 -6.78 21.53 10.85
N THR A 334 -7.15 21.03 12.03
CA THR A 334 -7.61 21.84 13.15
C THR A 334 -6.50 22.76 13.67
N ALA A 335 -5.29 22.24 13.90
CA ALA A 335 -4.16 23.03 14.38
C ALA A 335 -3.79 24.15 13.39
N PHE A 336 -3.67 23.82 12.09
CA PHE A 336 -3.37 24.78 11.04
C PHE A 336 -4.44 25.88 10.95
N LEU A 337 -5.72 25.50 10.92
CA LEU A 337 -6.81 26.45 10.76
C LEU A 337 -7.02 27.32 12.01
N ARG A 338 -6.67 26.85 13.22
CA ARG A 338 -6.64 27.65 14.45
C ARG A 338 -5.54 28.71 14.47
N GLY A 339 -4.39 28.43 13.84
CA GLY A 339 -3.24 29.35 13.77
C GLY A 339 -3.35 30.47 12.72
N LEU A 340 -4.46 30.55 11.98
CA LEU A 340 -4.70 31.58 10.96
C LEU A 340 -5.45 32.78 11.57
N ASP A 341 -4.68 33.79 11.99
CA ASP A 341 -5.14 35.01 12.65
C ASP A 341 -5.90 36.03 11.76
N THR A 342 -6.46 35.60 10.64
CA THR A 342 -6.98 36.52 9.62
C THR A 342 -8.38 36.16 9.18
N GLU A 343 -9.23 37.19 9.05
CA GLU A 343 -10.55 37.21 8.43
C GLU A 343 -10.55 36.44 7.09
N LEU A 344 -10.78 35.14 7.17
CA LEU A 344 -11.00 34.33 5.99
C LEU A 344 -12.41 34.65 5.50
N SER A 345 -12.51 35.48 4.46
CA SER A 345 -13.77 35.71 3.76
C SER A 345 -14.33 34.35 3.36
N GLN A 346 -15.45 33.96 3.97
CA GLN A 346 -16.14 32.75 3.53
C GLN A 346 -16.59 32.97 2.09
N PRO A 347 -16.41 31.97 1.20
CA PRO A 347 -16.99 32.08 -0.13
C PRO A 347 -18.50 32.30 -0.01
N SER A 348 -18.94 33.49 -0.39
CA SER A 348 -20.33 33.91 -0.40
C SER A 348 -20.89 33.69 -1.80
N GLN A 349 -21.00 32.43 -2.22
CA GLN A 349 -21.73 32.12 -3.45
C GLN A 349 -23.16 31.76 -3.07
N ALA A 350 -24.13 32.53 -3.59
CA ALA A 350 -25.53 32.15 -3.53
C ALA A 350 -25.71 30.92 -4.41
N THR A 351 -25.80 29.75 -3.80
CA THR A 351 -25.98 28.48 -4.52
C THR A 351 -27.44 28.30 -4.89
N SER A 352 -27.73 28.11 -6.19
CA SER A 352 -29.08 27.81 -6.64
C SER A 352 -29.40 26.33 -6.37
N LEU A 353 -30.14 26.08 -5.29
CA LEU A 353 -30.58 24.74 -4.90
C LEU A 353 -32.10 24.62 -5.04
N CYS A 354 -32.58 23.47 -5.49
CA CYS A 354 -34.00 23.15 -5.41
C CYS A 354 -34.42 22.85 -3.95
N GLU A 355 -35.72 22.88 -3.66
CA GLU A 355 -36.25 22.69 -2.29
C GLU A 355 -35.86 21.36 -1.64
N SER A 356 -35.66 20.29 -2.42
CA SER A 356 -35.21 19.00 -1.89
C SER A 356 -33.73 19.04 -1.51
N CYS A 357 -32.87 19.57 -2.39
CA CYS A 357 -31.44 19.72 -2.12
C CYS A 357 -31.15 20.67 -0.95
N ALA A 358 -31.90 21.77 -0.83
CA ALA A 358 -31.74 22.74 0.25
C ALA A 358 -32.01 22.15 1.65
N ARG A 359 -32.73 21.02 1.74
CA ARG A 359 -33.12 20.35 2.99
C ARG A 359 -32.27 19.12 3.33
N LEU A 360 -31.21 18.83 2.56
CA LEU A 360 -30.38 17.65 2.80
C LEU A 360 -29.60 17.74 4.12
N HIS A 361 -29.60 16.64 4.88
CA HIS A 361 -28.85 16.49 6.11
C HIS A 361 -27.51 15.79 5.84
N LEU A 362 -26.45 16.58 5.65
CA LEU A 362 -25.10 16.09 5.35
C LEU A 362 -24.27 15.75 6.59
N LEU A 363 -24.83 15.78 7.81
CA LEU A 363 -24.09 15.45 9.05
C LEU A 363 -24.12 13.95 9.38
N THR A 364 -25.10 13.21 8.87
CA THR A 364 -25.22 11.77 9.03
C THR A 364 -24.97 11.07 7.70
N ASP A 365 -24.43 9.86 7.75
CA ASP A 365 -24.34 9.00 6.57
C ASP A 365 -25.73 8.50 6.17
N GLY A 366 -25.90 8.16 4.90
CA GLY A 366 -27.17 7.65 4.37
C GLY A 366 -27.55 8.24 3.02
N ILE A 367 -28.72 7.82 2.53
CA ILE A 367 -29.22 8.19 1.21
C ILE A 367 -29.57 9.67 1.22
N LEU A 368 -28.94 10.43 0.33
CA LEU A 368 -29.22 11.85 0.12
C LEU A 368 -30.38 12.04 -0.86
N MET A 369 -30.35 11.32 -1.98
CA MET A 369 -31.38 11.41 -3.02
C MET A 369 -31.44 10.13 -3.84
N LYS A 370 -32.61 9.90 -4.45
CA LYS A 370 -32.85 8.75 -5.32
C LYS A 370 -33.86 9.13 -6.39
N ASP A 371 -33.43 9.17 -7.64
CA ASP A 371 -34.28 9.51 -8.79
C ASP A 371 -33.76 8.86 -10.08
N THR A 372 -34.50 8.98 -11.17
CA THR A 372 -34.07 8.53 -12.51
C THR A 372 -33.02 9.48 -13.10
N PHE A 373 -32.10 8.96 -13.92
CA PHE A 373 -31.07 9.77 -14.58
C PHE A 373 -31.67 10.90 -15.44
N GLY A 374 -32.78 10.63 -16.15
CA GLY A 374 -33.51 11.65 -16.90
C GLY A 374 -34.02 12.77 -16.02
N LYS A 375 -34.56 12.44 -14.83
CA LYS A 375 -35.02 13.46 -13.87
C LYS A 375 -33.87 14.24 -13.24
N MET A 376 -32.78 13.56 -12.89
CA MET A 376 -31.54 14.19 -12.43
C MET A 376 -31.03 15.21 -13.45
N LYS A 377 -31.05 14.85 -14.74
CA LYS A 377 -30.65 15.72 -15.86
C LYS A 377 -31.55 16.94 -15.98
N GLU A 378 -32.86 16.78 -15.92
CA GLU A 378 -33.82 17.90 -15.90
C GLU A 378 -33.57 18.85 -14.71
N LEU A 379 -33.35 18.30 -13.52
CA LEU A 379 -33.10 19.09 -12.30
C LEU A 379 -31.75 19.80 -12.32
N SER A 380 -30.76 19.27 -13.04
CA SER A 380 -29.42 19.87 -13.16
C SER A 380 -29.40 21.23 -13.85
N GLU A 381 -30.41 21.54 -14.66
CA GLU A 381 -30.56 22.85 -15.31
C GLU A 381 -30.94 23.95 -14.30
N LYS A 382 -31.52 23.57 -13.15
CA LYS A 382 -32.09 24.49 -12.15
C LYS A 382 -31.49 24.31 -10.76
N CYS A 383 -30.61 23.33 -10.57
CA CYS A 383 -30.01 23.02 -9.28
C CYS A 383 -28.53 22.67 -9.42
N GLU A 384 -27.67 23.44 -8.76
CA GLU A 384 -26.22 23.27 -8.82
C GLU A 384 -25.76 21.93 -8.23
N LEU A 385 -26.46 21.38 -7.22
CA LEU A 385 -26.12 20.07 -6.65
C LEU A 385 -26.35 18.94 -7.63
N HIS A 386 -27.48 18.96 -8.35
CA HIS A 386 -27.73 18.00 -9.41
C HIS A 386 -26.71 18.15 -10.54
N CYS A 387 -26.34 19.38 -10.91
CA CYS A 387 -25.29 19.65 -11.91
C CYS A 387 -23.92 19.13 -11.47
N LEU A 388 -23.56 19.32 -10.20
CA LEU A 388 -22.28 18.86 -9.64
C LEU A 388 -22.22 17.33 -9.56
N ILE A 389 -23.30 16.68 -9.11
CA ILE A 389 -23.42 15.22 -9.06
C ILE A 389 -23.32 14.65 -10.48
N LEU A 390 -24.08 15.16 -11.44
CA LEU A 390 -24.05 14.66 -12.82
C LEU A 390 -22.71 14.86 -13.52
N ARG A 391 -21.91 15.86 -13.13
CA ARG A 391 -20.53 15.99 -13.64
C ARG A 391 -19.62 14.91 -13.08
N GLY A 392 -19.86 14.49 -11.84
CA GLY A 392 -19.14 13.36 -11.22
C GLY A 392 -19.62 12.00 -11.73
N CYS A 393 -20.87 11.90 -12.18
CA CYS A 393 -21.37 10.73 -12.91
C CYS A 393 -20.79 10.77 -14.33
N GLY A 394 -19.93 9.84 -14.73
CA GLY A 394 -19.52 9.71 -16.14
C GLY A 394 -20.76 9.59 -17.05
N LEU A 395 -21.07 10.66 -17.79
CA LEU A 395 -22.37 10.84 -18.47
C LEU A 395 -22.68 9.80 -19.56
N GLU A 396 -21.69 8.98 -19.94
CA GLU A 396 -21.76 8.04 -21.06
C GLU A 396 -22.37 6.67 -20.68
N GLU A 397 -22.57 6.39 -19.38
CA GLU A 397 -22.93 5.05 -18.91
C GLU A 397 -24.43 4.84 -18.58
N TYR A 398 -25.24 5.89 -18.51
CA TYR A 398 -26.60 5.81 -17.98
C TYR A 398 -27.70 6.16 -19.00
N GLN A 399 -28.69 5.27 -19.12
CA GLN A 399 -29.94 5.54 -19.86
C GLN A 399 -30.88 6.44 -19.03
N GLU A 400 -31.79 7.19 -19.67
CA GLU A 400 -32.71 8.13 -18.97
C GLU A 400 -33.55 7.46 -17.87
N THR A 401 -33.89 6.18 -18.02
CA THR A 401 -34.66 5.40 -17.05
C THR A 401 -33.82 4.79 -15.92
N SER A 402 -32.49 4.94 -15.95
CA SER A 402 -31.59 4.36 -14.96
C SER A 402 -31.83 5.00 -13.60
N MET A 403 -32.00 4.20 -12.54
CA MET A 403 -32.11 4.72 -11.19
C MET A 403 -30.74 5.14 -10.67
N ILE A 404 -30.68 6.35 -10.13
CA ILE A 404 -29.52 6.97 -9.52
C ILE A 404 -29.83 7.18 -8.04
N GLU A 405 -29.14 6.47 -7.15
CA GLU A 405 -29.15 6.67 -5.71
C GLU A 405 -27.84 7.32 -5.28
N VAL A 406 -27.89 8.51 -4.71
CA VAL A 406 -26.71 9.20 -4.16
C VAL A 406 -26.75 9.07 -2.64
N ARG A 407 -25.67 8.56 -2.06
CA ARG A 407 -25.50 8.33 -0.62
C ARG A 407 -24.26 9.07 -0.13
N ARG A 408 -24.27 9.45 1.14
CA ARG A 408 -23.08 9.93 1.85
C ARG A 408 -22.49 8.80 2.68
N ALA A 409 -21.17 8.60 2.56
CA ALA A 409 -20.39 7.69 3.38
C ALA A 409 -19.09 8.39 3.84
N GLY A 410 -19.06 8.79 5.11
CA GLY A 410 -17.95 9.55 5.69
C GLY A 410 -17.71 10.88 4.95
N HIS A 411 -16.53 11.03 4.34
CA HIS A 411 -16.12 12.22 3.59
C HIS A 411 -16.34 12.11 2.08
N THR A 412 -16.93 11.00 1.61
CA THR A 412 -17.19 10.74 0.18
C THR A 412 -18.69 10.70 -0.12
N LEU A 413 -19.03 10.85 -1.40
CA LEU A 413 -20.37 10.53 -1.90
C LEU A 413 -20.29 9.20 -2.65
N GLU A 414 -21.31 8.36 -2.51
CA GLU A 414 -21.47 7.13 -3.26
C GLU A 414 -22.61 7.29 -4.27
N LEU A 415 -22.35 6.91 -5.51
CA LEU A 415 -23.34 6.83 -6.58
C LEU A 415 -23.69 5.37 -6.77
N ASN A 416 -24.93 4.99 -6.49
CA ASN A 416 -25.36 3.60 -6.54
C ASN A 416 -24.37 2.70 -5.76
N GLY A 417 -23.86 3.12 -4.60
CA GLY A 417 -22.93 2.30 -3.81
C GLY A 417 -21.50 2.19 -4.37
N ASP A 418 -21.16 2.92 -5.43
CA ASP A 418 -19.78 3.14 -5.88
C ASP A 418 -19.27 4.47 -5.35
N VAL A 419 -18.06 4.52 -4.81
CA VAL A 419 -17.45 5.78 -4.34
C VAL A 419 -17.26 6.73 -5.53
N MET A 420 -17.85 7.92 -5.43
CA MET A 420 -17.60 9.02 -6.35
C MET A 420 -16.25 9.67 -6.04
N SER A 421 -15.17 9.14 -6.63
CA SER A 421 -13.81 9.69 -6.47
C SER A 421 -13.69 11.15 -6.90
N SER A 422 -14.64 11.67 -7.70
CA SER A 422 -14.67 13.05 -8.18
C SER A 422 -15.31 14.04 -7.21
N LEU A 423 -15.97 13.61 -6.12
CA LEU A 423 -16.65 14.49 -5.17
C LEU A 423 -16.31 14.16 -3.72
N SER A 424 -16.16 15.19 -2.90
CA SER A 424 -15.86 15.07 -1.47
C SER A 424 -16.75 15.97 -0.61
N VAL A 425 -16.97 15.56 0.63
CA VAL A 425 -17.69 16.31 1.65
C VAL A 425 -16.69 16.78 2.71
N CYS A 426 -16.60 18.08 2.94
CA CYS A 426 -15.73 18.65 3.96
C CYS A 426 -16.46 19.67 4.85
N LYS A 427 -16.04 19.74 6.11
CA LYS A 427 -16.56 20.69 7.10
C LYS A 427 -15.62 21.89 7.19
N GLY A 428 -16.17 23.09 7.00
CA GLY A 428 -15.45 24.33 7.25
C GLY A 428 -15.45 24.68 8.74
N LEU A 429 -14.36 25.27 9.22
CA LEU A 429 -14.30 25.93 10.53
C LEU A 429 -14.90 27.35 10.40
N GLY A 430 -15.96 27.65 11.14
CA GLY A 430 -16.54 29.00 11.15
C GLY A 430 -15.83 29.94 12.11
N ILE A 431 -15.97 31.24 11.81
CA ILE A 431 -15.23 32.37 12.38
C ILE A 431 -15.43 32.53 13.91
N LEU A 432 -16.53 32.02 14.47
CA LEU A 432 -16.90 32.28 15.87
C LEU A 432 -16.02 31.61 16.94
N LEU A 433 -15.21 30.61 16.59
CA LEU A 433 -14.28 29.98 17.54
C LEU A 433 -12.96 30.76 17.73
N CYS A 434 -12.60 31.65 16.81
CA CYS A 434 -11.35 32.43 16.91
C CYS A 434 -11.43 33.59 17.91
N VAL A 435 -12.62 34.10 18.22
CA VAL A 435 -12.77 35.33 19.03
C VAL A 435 -12.69 35.07 20.54
N ARG A 436 -12.97 33.86 21.03
CA ARG A 436 -12.97 33.56 22.47
C ARG A 436 -11.61 33.16 23.06
N THR A 437 -10.56 33.01 22.25
CA THR A 437 -9.21 32.63 22.71
C THR A 437 -8.22 33.80 22.79
N ILE A 438 -8.69 35.04 22.57
CA ILE A 438 -7.83 36.24 22.50
C ILE A 438 -7.21 36.66 23.86
N GLU A 439 -7.56 36.04 25.00
CA GLU A 439 -7.02 36.48 26.30
C GLU A 439 -5.81 35.71 26.85
N ILE A 440 -5.23 34.74 26.15
CA ILE A 440 -4.04 34.03 26.69
C ILE A 440 -3.03 33.72 25.58
N PHE A 441 -2.18 34.67 25.22
CA PHE A 441 -0.84 34.37 24.68
C PHE A 441 0.14 35.47 25.08
N ASP A 442 0.53 35.41 26.35
CA ASP A 442 1.91 35.65 26.72
C ASP A 442 2.30 34.50 27.67
N ILE A 443 3.51 33.97 27.52
CA ILE A 443 4.23 33.04 28.42
C ILE A 443 4.15 31.52 28.12
N ASP A 444 5.31 31.03 27.66
CA ASP A 444 5.99 29.74 27.89
C ASP A 444 5.44 28.38 27.41
N HIS A 445 6.35 27.63 26.79
CA HIS A 445 6.13 26.40 26.02
C HIS A 445 6.05 25.12 26.88
N SER A 446 5.54 25.17 28.11
CA SER A 446 5.65 24.05 29.07
C SER A 446 4.38 23.55 29.75
N ILE A 447 3.18 23.94 29.31
CA ILE A 447 1.92 23.43 29.88
C ILE A 447 1.06 22.79 28.79
N ALA A 448 1.45 21.59 28.36
CA ALA A 448 0.64 20.70 27.52
C ALA A 448 -0.14 19.68 28.36
N ASP A 449 -0.40 19.97 29.63
CA ASP A 449 -1.13 19.07 30.52
C ASP A 449 -2.12 19.87 31.36
N ARG A 450 -3.40 19.47 31.33
CA ARG A 450 -4.55 19.97 32.12
C ARG A 450 -5.32 21.20 31.60
N THR A 451 -5.92 21.11 30.40
CA THR A 451 -7.29 21.63 30.21
C THR A 451 -8.09 20.62 29.40
N GLY A 452 -9.21 20.13 29.94
CA GLY A 452 -10.06 19.11 29.31
C GLY A 452 -10.81 19.64 28.08
N LEU A 453 -10.10 19.79 26.96
CA LEU A 453 -10.64 20.17 25.65
C LEU A 453 -10.34 19.14 24.55
N ASP A 454 -10.11 17.88 24.93
CA ASP A 454 -9.91 16.74 24.01
C ASP A 454 -11.20 16.31 23.28
N ALA A 455 -12.32 17.00 23.48
CA ALA A 455 -13.65 16.62 22.98
C ALA A 455 -14.00 17.18 21.57
N ALA A 456 -13.04 17.69 20.80
CA ALA A 456 -13.30 18.28 19.47
C ALA A 456 -12.56 17.61 18.31
N VAL A 457 -12.00 16.40 18.52
CA VAL A 457 -11.31 15.64 17.47
C VAL A 457 -12.28 14.73 16.70
N ASP A 458 -13.39 14.31 17.31
CA ASP A 458 -14.45 13.60 16.60
C ASP A 458 -15.34 14.57 15.82
N SER A 459 -15.10 14.66 14.51
CA SER A 459 -16.05 15.27 13.59
C SER A 459 -17.33 14.41 13.58
N PRO A 460 -18.50 14.93 14.02
CA PRO A 460 -19.72 14.13 14.01
C PRO A 460 -20.00 13.58 12.61
N GLY A 461 -20.06 12.26 12.49
CA GLY A 461 -20.39 11.57 11.23
C GLY A 461 -19.23 11.37 10.25
N GLY A 462 -17.95 11.50 10.64
CA GLY A 462 -16.82 11.12 9.77
C GLY A 462 -16.50 12.11 8.62
N ILE A 463 -16.96 13.36 8.71
CA ILE A 463 -16.61 14.43 7.76
C ILE A 463 -15.22 14.99 8.09
N ARG A 464 -14.34 15.12 7.10
CA ARG A 464 -13.03 15.76 7.31
C ARG A 464 -13.14 17.28 7.39
N ILE A 465 -12.33 17.89 8.24
CA ILE A 465 -12.16 19.34 8.28
C ILE A 465 -11.38 19.76 7.03
N GLY A 466 -11.90 20.73 6.30
CA GLY A 466 -11.29 21.17 5.06
C GLY A 466 -11.79 22.55 4.62
N ARG A 467 -11.15 23.08 3.58
CA ARG A 467 -11.62 24.29 2.90
C ARG A 467 -12.37 23.88 1.64
N ALA A 468 -13.32 24.72 1.21
CA ALA A 468 -13.98 24.64 -0.09
C ALA A 468 -13.32 25.51 -1.18
N GLN A 469 -12.42 26.41 -0.80
CA GLN A 469 -11.52 27.10 -1.73
C GLN A 469 -10.08 26.91 -1.26
N LEU A 470 -9.23 26.43 -2.18
CA LEU A 470 -7.81 26.27 -1.92
C LEU A 470 -7.15 27.66 -1.81
N PRO A 471 -6.08 27.79 -1.00
CA PRO A 471 -5.29 29.02 -0.98
C PRO A 471 -4.85 29.42 -2.39
N GLU A 472 -4.94 30.71 -2.70
CA GLU A 472 -4.38 31.23 -3.95
C GLU A 472 -2.88 30.97 -4.01
N MET A 473 -2.39 30.58 -5.18
CA MET A 473 -0.97 30.34 -5.40
C MET A 473 -0.16 31.59 -5.08
N ASN A 474 1.02 31.39 -4.50
CA ASN A 474 1.92 32.48 -4.11
C ASN A 474 1.36 33.43 -3.03
N SER A 475 0.24 33.10 -2.38
CA SER A 475 -0.29 33.86 -1.24
C SER A 475 0.44 33.52 0.07
N THR A 476 0.36 34.42 1.06
CA THR A 476 0.90 34.16 2.40
C THR A 476 0.32 32.89 3.03
N LEU A 477 -0.98 32.65 2.83
CA LEU A 477 -1.66 31.46 3.33
C LEU A 477 -1.12 30.18 2.69
N PHE A 478 -0.84 30.22 1.39
CA PHE A 478 -0.26 29.10 0.65
C PHE A 478 1.10 28.69 1.22
N TYR A 479 1.99 29.65 1.50
CA TYR A 479 3.28 29.37 2.12
C TYR A 479 3.16 28.95 3.59
N LYS A 480 2.22 29.51 4.35
CA LYS A 480 1.94 29.07 5.74
C LYS A 480 1.53 27.61 5.80
N LEU A 481 0.71 27.12 4.86
CA LEU A 481 0.32 25.71 4.78
C LEU A 481 1.54 24.80 4.58
N MET A 482 2.40 25.16 3.63
CA MET A 482 3.63 24.40 3.36
C MET A 482 4.56 24.38 4.57
N LEU A 483 4.72 25.52 5.26
CA LEU A 483 5.50 25.59 6.49
C LEU A 483 4.95 24.66 7.58
N HIS A 484 3.62 24.56 7.72
CA HIS A 484 3.02 23.64 8.69
C HIS A 484 3.28 22.18 8.34
N TRP A 485 3.18 21.77 7.06
CA TRP A 485 3.55 20.40 6.66
C TRP A 485 5.00 20.08 7.00
N ILE A 486 5.91 21.02 6.73
CA ILE A 486 7.34 20.86 7.03
C ILE A 486 7.57 20.77 8.54
N GLN A 487 6.94 21.64 9.34
CA GLN A 487 7.09 21.69 10.79
C GLN A 487 6.50 20.45 11.49
N ASP A 488 5.34 20.00 11.04
CA ASP A 488 4.72 18.77 11.50
C ASP A 488 5.66 17.58 11.24
N CYS A 489 6.17 17.47 10.00
CA CYS A 489 7.14 16.43 9.65
C CYS A 489 8.45 16.54 10.44
N ASP A 490 8.98 17.74 10.68
CA ASP A 490 10.18 17.95 11.50
C ASP A 490 9.97 17.54 12.97
N SER A 491 8.75 17.68 13.49
CA SER A 491 8.42 17.40 14.88
C SER A 491 8.04 15.94 15.12
N ASN A 492 7.34 15.34 14.16
CA ASN A 492 6.67 14.04 14.34
C ASN A 492 7.31 12.89 13.54
N HIS A 493 8.13 13.17 12.51
CA HIS A 493 8.71 12.14 11.63
C HIS A 493 10.24 12.13 11.72
N ASP A 494 10.78 11.44 12.73
CA ASP A 494 12.23 11.35 12.97
C ASP A 494 13.01 10.80 11.77
N GLU A 495 12.45 9.81 11.06
CA GLU A 495 13.03 9.21 9.87
C GLU A 495 13.12 10.16 8.66
N CYS A 496 12.31 11.22 8.65
CA CYS A 496 12.26 12.20 7.56
C CYS A 496 13.26 13.35 7.75
N LYS A 497 13.84 13.50 8.95
CA LYS A 497 14.85 14.53 9.21
C LYS A 497 16.06 14.32 8.29
N PRO A 498 16.69 15.37 7.73
CA PRO A 498 17.88 15.21 6.90
C PRO A 498 19.00 14.48 7.65
N LEU A 499 19.81 13.67 6.95
CA LEU A 499 21.01 13.11 7.57
C LEU A 499 21.89 14.28 7.96
N LYS A 500 22.56 14.20 9.11
CA LYS A 500 23.53 15.24 9.49
C LYS A 500 24.50 15.42 8.31
N PRO A 501 24.65 16.63 7.77
CA PRO A 501 25.52 16.83 6.61
C PRO A 501 26.95 16.53 7.04
N ASP A 502 27.48 15.39 6.59
CA ASP A 502 28.92 15.24 6.46
C ASP A 502 29.36 16.17 5.33
N SER A 503 30.49 16.87 5.51
CA SER A 503 31.16 17.67 4.49
C SER A 503 31.22 16.97 3.12
N LYS A 504 31.36 15.64 3.11
CA LYS A 504 31.41 14.82 1.89
C LYS A 504 30.07 14.62 1.16
N CYS A 505 28.94 14.98 1.78
CA CYS A 505 27.59 14.75 1.27
C CYS A 505 26.90 16.04 0.81
N LEU A 506 27.57 17.19 0.89
CA LEU A 506 27.03 18.45 0.41
C LEU A 506 27.29 18.62 -1.09
N PRO A 507 26.40 19.30 -1.82
CA PRO A 507 26.65 19.65 -3.21
C PRO A 507 27.90 20.52 -3.33
N THR A 508 28.68 20.36 -4.41
CA THR A 508 29.87 21.19 -4.67
C THR A 508 29.52 22.68 -4.72
N ARG A 509 28.35 23.01 -5.28
CA ARG A 509 27.84 24.37 -5.39
C ARG A 509 26.37 24.47 -5.03
N LEU A 510 25.99 25.63 -4.52
CA LEU A 510 24.61 26.01 -4.20
C LEU A 510 24.32 27.40 -4.78
N LEU A 511 23.05 27.74 -4.91
CA LEU A 511 22.60 29.10 -5.17
C LEU A 511 22.24 29.75 -3.83
N ASP A 512 22.87 30.87 -3.52
CA ASP A 512 22.47 31.75 -2.43
C ASP A 512 21.41 32.72 -2.96
N VAL A 513 20.18 32.58 -2.43
CA VAL A 513 19.04 33.42 -2.80
C VAL A 513 18.79 34.56 -1.80
N GLY A 514 19.66 34.73 -0.79
CA GLY A 514 19.51 35.74 0.25
C GLY A 514 18.53 35.36 1.38
N ARG A 515 18.52 36.15 2.45
CA ARG A 515 17.62 36.00 3.61
C ARG A 515 16.70 37.21 3.86
N ASP A 516 16.99 38.36 3.25
CA ASP A 516 16.36 39.63 3.60
C ASP A 516 15.64 40.27 2.40
N GLY A 517 14.35 40.59 2.58
CA GLY A 517 13.49 41.27 1.59
C GLY A 517 12.77 40.33 0.61
N SER A 518 11.64 40.71 0.02
CA SER A 518 11.06 39.91 -1.10
C SER A 518 12.03 39.93 -2.29
N PRO A 519 12.25 38.81 -3.03
CA PRO A 519 13.07 38.84 -4.24
C PRO A 519 12.45 39.84 -5.22
N GLY A 520 13.07 41.00 -5.30
CA GLY A 520 12.60 42.16 -6.04
C GLY A 520 13.45 42.40 -7.28
N ASN A 521 13.03 43.39 -8.05
CA ASN A 521 13.76 43.84 -9.24
C ASN A 521 15.17 44.29 -8.80
N GLY A 522 16.21 43.56 -9.20
CA GLY A 522 17.60 43.80 -8.78
C GLY A 522 18.15 42.92 -7.63
N SER A 523 17.38 42.00 -7.05
CA SER A 523 17.93 40.96 -6.16
C SER A 523 18.86 40.03 -6.94
N LEU A 524 20.01 39.69 -6.35
CA LEU A 524 21.02 38.82 -7.00
C LEU A 524 20.96 37.41 -6.41
N VAL A 525 20.92 36.41 -7.29
CA VAL A 525 21.11 35.00 -6.95
C VAL A 525 22.55 34.64 -7.27
N ARG A 526 23.33 34.28 -6.26
CA ARG A 526 24.77 34.03 -6.41
C ARG A 526 25.07 32.54 -6.37
N LEU A 527 25.90 32.07 -7.31
CA LEU A 527 26.46 30.73 -7.22
C LEU A 527 27.58 30.75 -6.18
N VAL A 528 27.54 29.84 -5.22
CA VAL A 528 28.52 29.70 -4.13
C VAL A 528 29.13 28.30 -4.15
N VAL A 529 30.40 28.20 -3.80
CA VAL A 529 31.16 26.94 -3.71
C VAL A 529 31.20 26.52 -2.25
N THR A 530 30.62 25.36 -1.92
CA THR A 530 30.37 24.94 -0.55
C THR A 530 31.64 24.88 0.33
N GLU A 531 32.76 24.45 -0.26
CA GLU A 531 34.05 24.41 0.44
C GLU A 531 34.65 25.81 0.61
N GLU A 532 34.82 26.55 -0.49
CA GLU A 532 35.49 27.88 -0.50
C GLU A 532 34.72 28.92 0.31
N ASP A 533 33.40 28.90 0.26
CA ASP A 533 32.52 29.81 1.02
C ASP A 533 32.28 29.33 2.47
N GLY A 534 32.96 28.28 2.93
CA GLY A 534 32.92 27.81 4.32
C GLY A 534 31.58 27.20 4.75
N LEU A 535 30.69 26.87 3.81
CA LEU A 535 29.35 26.36 4.10
C LEU A 535 29.38 24.97 4.75
N HIS A 536 30.38 24.16 4.42
CA HIS A 536 30.62 22.85 5.03
C HIS A 536 30.84 22.89 6.56
N MET A 537 31.26 24.03 7.11
CA MET A 537 31.42 24.22 8.56
C MET A 537 30.10 24.57 9.27
N SER A 538 29.04 24.89 8.50
CA SER A 538 27.76 25.30 9.05
C SER A 538 26.94 24.10 9.49
N ARG A 539 26.78 23.94 10.81
CA ARG A 539 26.04 22.81 11.42
C ARG A 539 24.55 22.77 11.07
N ASN A 540 23.99 23.89 10.60
CA ASN A 540 22.56 24.05 10.28
C ASN A 540 22.35 24.45 8.81
N LEU A 541 23.25 24.07 7.91
CA LEU A 541 23.07 24.30 6.49
C LEU A 541 21.82 23.56 5.98
N ARG A 542 20.84 24.31 5.49
CA ARG A 542 19.64 23.78 4.83
C ARG A 542 19.58 24.32 3.41
N TYR A 543 19.34 23.44 2.46
CA TYR A 543 19.06 23.81 1.08
C TYR A 543 17.87 23.03 0.54
N ILE A 544 17.22 23.59 -0.46
CA ILE A 544 16.16 22.94 -1.22
C ILE A 544 16.75 22.48 -2.56
N ALA A 545 16.32 21.35 -3.09
CA ALA A 545 16.64 20.94 -4.46
C ALA A 545 15.41 21.11 -5.37
N LEU A 546 15.64 21.44 -6.64
CA LEU A 546 14.59 21.57 -7.65
C LEU A 546 14.64 20.39 -8.63
N SER A 547 13.56 19.60 -8.67
CA SER A 547 13.26 18.64 -9.73
C SER A 547 12.36 19.30 -10.77
N HIS A 548 12.84 19.41 -12.02
CA HIS A 548 12.11 20.11 -13.08
C HIS A 548 12.45 19.58 -14.49
N PRO A 549 11.55 19.77 -15.47
CA PRO A 549 11.86 19.53 -16.87
C PRO A 549 12.75 20.64 -17.43
N TRP A 550 13.78 20.26 -18.17
CA TRP A 550 14.64 21.23 -18.86
C TRP A 550 13.94 21.86 -20.08
N GLY A 551 12.88 21.24 -20.59
CA GLY A 551 12.19 21.64 -21.83
C GLY A 551 12.89 21.10 -23.09
N ASP A 552 12.34 21.39 -24.27
CA ASP A 552 12.97 21.04 -25.55
C ASP A 552 14.09 22.02 -25.89
N SER A 553 15.30 21.49 -26.05
CA SER A 553 16.50 22.20 -26.50
C SER A 553 16.36 22.88 -27.86
N GLN A 554 15.42 22.43 -28.70
CA GLN A 554 15.15 23.05 -30.01
C GLN A 554 14.21 24.25 -29.92
N GLU A 555 13.39 24.33 -28.86
CA GLU A 555 12.42 25.41 -28.68
C GLU A 555 13.02 26.58 -27.90
N HIS A 556 13.93 26.33 -26.94
CA HIS A 556 14.55 27.36 -26.10
C HIS A 556 15.99 27.03 -25.69
N ASP A 557 16.84 28.05 -25.57
CA ASP A 557 18.20 27.91 -25.01
C ASP A 557 18.15 27.49 -23.53
N HIS A 558 18.88 26.43 -23.17
CA HIS A 558 18.98 25.99 -21.79
C HIS A 558 19.78 26.99 -20.94
N PHE A 559 19.11 27.64 -20.01
CA PHE A 559 19.73 28.55 -19.05
C PHE A 559 20.58 27.75 -18.04
N CYS A 560 21.89 27.65 -18.30
CA CYS A 560 22.78 26.79 -17.52
C CYS A 560 24.16 27.42 -17.25
N THR A 561 24.87 26.89 -16.25
CA THR A 561 26.25 27.29 -15.95
C THR A 561 27.18 26.59 -16.91
N THR A 562 28.06 27.34 -17.58
CA THR A 562 29.12 26.80 -18.45
C THR A 562 30.47 27.34 -17.98
N PRO A 563 31.61 26.75 -18.41
CA PRO A 563 32.93 27.28 -18.06
C PRO A 563 33.09 28.77 -18.38
N GLU A 564 32.44 29.27 -19.43
CA GLU A 564 32.52 30.65 -19.91
C GLU A 564 31.78 31.63 -18.98
N ASN A 565 30.66 31.22 -18.39
CA ASN A 565 29.84 32.09 -17.54
C ASN A 565 30.04 31.85 -16.03
N LEU A 566 30.80 30.82 -15.64
CA LEU A 566 31.05 30.43 -14.25
C LEU A 566 31.59 31.57 -13.40
N TYR A 567 32.65 32.24 -13.87
CA TYR A 567 33.29 33.33 -13.11
C TYR A 567 32.30 34.45 -12.79
N HIS A 568 31.47 34.84 -13.76
CA HIS A 568 30.44 35.86 -13.55
C HIS A 568 29.40 35.41 -12.52
N ARG A 569 28.91 34.17 -12.60
CA ARG A 569 27.92 33.63 -11.65
C ARG A 569 28.45 33.54 -10.21
N LEU A 570 29.74 33.26 -10.05
CA LEU A 570 30.42 33.19 -8.76
C LEU A 570 30.70 34.57 -8.14
N THR A 571 30.97 35.60 -8.96
CA THR A 571 31.43 36.91 -8.48
C THR A 571 30.34 37.99 -8.48
N HIS A 572 29.53 38.04 -9.53
CA HIS A 572 28.50 39.06 -9.75
C HIS A 572 27.08 38.52 -9.54
N GLY A 573 26.90 37.19 -9.58
CA GLY A 573 25.61 36.54 -9.47
C GLY A 573 24.76 36.69 -10.73
N ILE A 574 23.49 36.34 -10.60
CA ILE A 574 22.46 36.38 -11.64
C ILE A 574 21.33 37.27 -11.12
N ALA A 575 20.94 38.29 -11.87
CA ALA A 575 19.80 39.11 -11.48
C ALA A 575 18.52 38.27 -11.51
N PHE A 576 17.67 38.43 -10.49
CA PHE A 576 16.42 37.67 -10.36
C PHE A 576 15.55 37.76 -11.63
N ASP A 577 15.50 38.93 -12.26
CA ASP A 577 14.70 39.16 -13.47
C ASP A 577 15.23 38.44 -14.71
N GLN A 578 16.51 38.06 -14.72
CA GLN A 578 17.13 37.26 -15.79
C GLN A 578 16.83 35.76 -15.66
N LEU A 579 16.35 35.31 -14.49
CA LEU A 579 16.03 33.90 -14.30
C LEU A 579 14.81 33.49 -15.14
N PRO A 580 14.83 32.29 -15.74
CA PRO A 580 13.66 31.67 -16.34
C PRO A 580 12.50 31.49 -15.34
N GLY A 581 11.27 31.39 -15.84
CA GLY A 581 10.06 31.34 -15.01
C GLY A 581 10.05 30.26 -13.93
N THR A 582 10.51 29.03 -14.25
CA THR A 582 10.61 27.92 -13.29
C THR A 582 11.66 28.21 -12.21
N PHE A 583 12.78 28.85 -12.56
CA PHE A 583 13.83 29.20 -11.59
C PHE A 583 13.41 30.37 -10.70
N LYS A 584 12.73 31.38 -11.26
CA LYS A 584 12.12 32.48 -10.48
C LYS A 584 11.18 31.93 -9.42
N HIS A 585 10.27 31.05 -9.82
CA HIS A 585 9.32 30.41 -8.91
C HIS A 585 10.02 29.55 -7.83
N ALA A 586 11.07 28.81 -8.18
CA ALA A 586 11.84 28.03 -7.21
C ALA A 586 12.57 28.93 -6.19
N VAL A 587 13.15 30.04 -6.63
CA VAL A 587 13.77 31.06 -5.77
C VAL A 587 12.72 31.69 -4.85
N GLN A 588 11.55 32.06 -5.38
CA GLN A 588 10.44 32.61 -4.59
C GLN A 588 9.96 31.65 -3.51
N VAL A 589 9.73 30.38 -3.84
CA VAL A 589 9.33 29.36 -2.84
C VAL A 589 10.41 29.19 -1.77
N THR A 590 11.67 29.07 -2.19
CA THR A 590 12.81 28.90 -1.27
C THR A 590 12.88 30.05 -0.28
N HIS A 591 12.77 31.27 -0.80
CA HIS A 591 12.79 32.49 0.00
C HIS A 591 11.58 32.60 0.94
N SER A 592 10.36 32.39 0.44
CA SER A 592 9.11 32.47 1.23
C SER A 592 9.03 31.45 2.37
N LEU A 593 9.80 30.35 2.27
CA LEU A 593 9.92 29.35 3.33
C LEU A 593 11.13 29.59 4.26
N ASN A 594 11.77 30.76 4.15
CA ASN A 594 12.91 31.18 4.96
C ASN A 594 14.12 30.23 4.85
N ILE A 595 14.36 29.70 3.66
CA ILE A 595 15.55 28.91 3.31
C ILE A 595 16.42 29.73 2.36
N ARG A 596 17.73 29.76 2.63
CA ARG A 596 18.69 30.61 1.89
C ARG A 596 19.27 29.94 0.64
N TYR A 597 19.38 28.62 0.66
CA TYR A 597 20.13 27.90 -0.36
C TYR A 597 19.22 27.03 -1.22
N LEU A 598 19.45 27.09 -2.53
CA LEU A 598 18.75 26.32 -3.54
C LEU A 598 19.76 25.59 -4.42
N TRP A 599 19.42 24.36 -4.80
CA TRP A 599 20.18 23.58 -5.75
C TRP A 599 19.35 23.34 -7.01
N ILE A 600 19.91 23.70 -8.17
CA ILE A 600 19.32 23.45 -9.49
C ILE A 600 20.42 22.85 -10.35
N ASP A 601 20.22 21.63 -10.85
CA ASP A 601 21.19 20.87 -11.65
C ASP A 601 21.86 21.71 -12.77
N SER A 602 21.08 22.40 -13.59
CA SER A 602 21.56 23.22 -14.69
C SER A 602 22.41 24.42 -14.26
N LEU A 603 22.29 24.90 -13.02
CA LEU A 603 23.06 26.05 -12.50
C LEU A 603 24.19 25.63 -11.54
N CYS A 604 24.01 24.56 -10.78
CA CYS A 604 24.96 24.08 -9.79
C CYS A 604 25.97 23.08 -10.38
N ILE A 605 25.70 22.53 -11.56
CA ILE A 605 26.62 21.69 -12.33
C ILE A 605 27.11 22.48 -13.54
N ILE A 606 28.42 22.45 -13.79
CA ILE A 606 29.02 23.10 -14.95
C ILE A 606 28.74 22.22 -16.18
N GLN A 607 27.95 22.74 -17.10
CA GLN A 607 27.51 22.08 -18.33
C GLN A 607 28.50 22.28 -19.48
N GLY A 608 28.40 21.42 -20.50
CA GLY A 608 29.17 21.55 -21.73
C GLY A 608 30.56 20.91 -21.70
N HIS A 609 31.36 21.19 -22.72
CA HIS A 609 32.70 20.61 -22.87
C HIS A 609 33.67 21.18 -21.81
N ARG A 610 34.32 20.29 -21.04
CA ARG A 610 35.09 20.61 -19.81
C ARG A 610 34.23 21.02 -18.60
N GLY A 611 32.93 20.76 -18.66
CA GLY A 611 32.07 20.79 -17.49
C GLY A 611 32.37 19.65 -16.52
N ASP A 612 31.65 19.61 -15.40
CA ASP A 612 31.84 18.62 -14.33
C ASP A 612 30.62 17.70 -14.13
N PHE A 613 29.77 17.60 -15.15
CA PHE A 613 28.59 16.72 -15.15
C PHE A 613 28.91 15.28 -14.74
N ASP A 614 29.97 14.67 -15.27
CA ASP A 614 30.33 13.27 -14.97
C ASP A 614 30.75 13.04 -13.50
N ILE A 615 31.17 14.11 -12.82
CA ILE A 615 31.51 14.10 -11.40
C ILE A 615 30.23 14.29 -10.58
N GLU A 616 29.46 15.34 -10.88
CA GLU A 616 28.26 15.70 -10.13
C GLU A 616 27.12 14.69 -10.30
N ALA A 617 26.99 14.04 -11.47
CA ALA A 617 26.00 13.00 -11.72
C ALA A 617 26.11 11.82 -10.74
N LYS A 618 27.34 11.48 -10.32
CA LYS A 618 27.60 10.44 -9.31
C LYS A 618 27.20 10.88 -7.90
N ASN A 619 27.21 12.20 -7.65
CA ASN A 619 26.86 12.80 -6.36
C ASN A 619 25.36 13.11 -6.23
N MET A 620 24.57 12.99 -7.31
CA MET A 620 23.11 13.21 -7.30
C MET A 620 22.42 12.49 -6.14
N GLN A 621 22.89 11.29 -5.79
CA GLN A 621 22.32 10.56 -4.67
C GLN A 621 22.45 11.31 -3.34
N ALA A 622 23.64 11.84 -3.05
CA ALA A 622 23.92 12.59 -1.83
C ALA A 622 23.18 13.94 -1.82
N ILE A 623 23.07 14.59 -2.98
CA ILE A 623 22.37 15.86 -3.15
C ILE A 623 20.88 15.71 -2.79
N PHE A 624 20.13 14.85 -3.47
CA PHE A 624 18.68 14.75 -3.22
C PHE A 624 18.35 14.20 -1.82
N SER A 625 19.19 13.32 -1.28
CA SER A 625 18.96 12.77 0.07
C SER A 625 19.38 13.67 1.23
N SER A 626 20.18 14.69 0.96
CA SER A 626 20.62 15.67 1.97
C SER A 626 19.87 17.01 1.83
N ALA A 627 19.06 17.18 0.79
CA ALA A 627 18.16 18.32 0.65
C ALA A 627 17.15 18.34 1.81
N TYR A 628 16.82 19.54 2.30
CA TYR A 628 15.83 19.71 3.37
C TYR A 628 14.43 19.28 2.90
N PHE A 629 14.11 19.58 1.65
CA PHE A 629 13.05 18.95 0.84
C PHE A 629 13.31 19.26 -0.64
N VAL A 630 12.57 18.58 -1.52
CA VAL A 630 12.62 18.77 -2.97
C VAL A 630 11.36 19.50 -3.45
N ILE A 631 11.55 20.52 -4.28
CA ILE A 631 10.47 21.12 -5.08
C ILE A 631 10.36 20.30 -6.35
N ALA A 632 9.24 19.62 -6.56
CA ALA A 632 8.92 18.97 -7.83
C ALA A 632 8.00 19.88 -8.65
N ALA A 633 8.55 20.50 -9.70
CA ALA A 633 7.83 21.42 -10.58
C ALA A 633 6.97 20.66 -11.62
N SER A 634 6.08 19.77 -11.16
CA SER A 634 5.29 18.86 -12.02
C SER A 634 4.40 19.56 -13.04
N ARG A 635 3.98 20.80 -12.77
CA ARG A 635 3.22 21.65 -13.70
C ARG A 635 4.08 22.27 -14.81
N ALA A 636 5.37 22.45 -14.57
CA ALA A 636 6.24 23.10 -15.53
C ALA A 636 6.47 22.18 -16.74
N SER A 637 6.50 22.75 -17.94
CA SER A 637 6.89 22.04 -19.17
C SER A 637 8.36 22.26 -19.54
N GLY A 638 9.01 23.25 -18.92
CA GLY A 638 10.42 23.56 -19.13
C GLY A 638 10.96 24.60 -18.14
N THR A 639 12.18 25.06 -18.36
CA THR A 639 12.83 26.08 -17.51
C THR A 639 12.10 27.43 -17.53
N SER A 640 11.49 27.81 -18.65
CA SER A 640 10.85 29.13 -18.81
C SER A 640 9.39 29.19 -18.39
N SER A 641 8.70 28.05 -18.21
CA SER A 641 7.24 28.02 -18.04
C SER A 641 6.75 28.51 -16.68
N GLY A 642 7.47 28.18 -15.61
CA GLY A 642 7.01 28.39 -14.23
C GLY A 642 5.95 27.38 -13.77
N PHE A 643 5.80 27.24 -12.44
CA PHE A 643 4.82 26.36 -11.80
C PHE A 643 3.88 27.02 -10.76
N LEU A 644 4.01 28.33 -10.46
CA LEU A 644 3.13 29.06 -9.51
C LEU A 644 1.92 29.73 -10.17
N GLY A 645 1.55 29.31 -11.39
CA GLY A 645 0.41 29.88 -12.11
C GLY A 645 -0.96 29.57 -11.47
N PRO A 646 -2.04 30.25 -11.92
CA PRO A 646 -3.38 30.05 -11.38
C PRO A 646 -3.86 28.61 -11.59
N ARG A 647 -4.64 28.10 -10.63
CA ARG A 647 -5.24 26.76 -10.67
C ARG A 647 -6.70 26.82 -11.11
N PRO A 648 -7.24 25.73 -11.69
CA PRO A 648 -8.67 25.61 -11.91
C PRO A 648 -9.43 25.85 -10.60
N ALA A 649 -10.45 26.71 -10.64
CA ALA A 649 -11.35 26.88 -9.51
C ALA A 649 -12.22 25.63 -9.39
N ARG A 650 -12.14 24.95 -8.25
CA ARG A 650 -13.05 23.83 -7.97
C ARG A 650 -14.46 24.33 -7.74
N LYS A 651 -15.43 23.56 -8.22
CA LYS A 651 -16.84 23.79 -7.88
C LYS A 651 -17.13 23.25 -6.50
N PHE A 652 -17.92 24.00 -5.75
CA PHE A 652 -18.40 23.57 -4.45
C PHE A 652 -19.79 24.13 -4.17
N ILE A 653 -20.50 23.46 -3.27
CA ILE A 653 -21.81 23.85 -2.79
C ILE A 653 -21.74 23.92 -1.29
N ARG A 654 -22.32 24.98 -0.74
CA ARG A 654 -22.32 25.26 0.69
C ARG A 654 -23.68 24.91 1.30
N PHE A 655 -23.64 24.22 2.44
CA PHE A 655 -24.79 23.87 3.26
C PHE A 655 -24.60 24.41 4.70
N GLY A 656 -25.71 24.71 5.37
CA GLY A 656 -25.72 25.09 6.80
C GLY A 656 -25.36 26.55 7.10
N GLU A 657 -25.44 26.90 8.39
CA GLU A 657 -25.21 28.26 8.90
C GLU A 657 -23.74 28.71 8.84
N PHE A 658 -23.51 30.03 8.97
CA PHE A 658 -22.17 30.66 8.89
C PHE A 658 -21.14 30.15 9.89
N ALA A 659 -21.56 29.58 11.03
CA ALA A 659 -20.66 29.16 12.09
C ALA A 659 -19.97 27.79 11.85
N SER A 660 -20.49 26.94 10.95
CA SER A 660 -19.89 25.64 10.64
C SER A 660 -20.44 25.10 9.31
N PRO A 661 -20.10 25.72 8.17
CA PRO A 661 -20.62 25.29 6.88
C PRO A 661 -20.11 23.90 6.49
N ILE A 662 -20.96 23.11 5.85
CA ILE A 662 -20.59 21.86 5.19
C ILE A 662 -20.51 22.13 3.71
N TYR A 663 -19.51 21.57 3.05
CA TYR A 663 -19.32 21.74 1.61
C TYR A 663 -19.32 20.40 0.90
N VAL A 664 -19.99 20.35 -0.24
CA VAL A 664 -19.81 19.29 -1.25
C VAL A 664 -18.97 19.91 -2.36
N CYS A 665 -17.78 19.36 -2.61
CA CYS A 665 -16.81 19.92 -3.55
C CYS A 665 -16.36 18.86 -4.55
N GLU A 666 -15.84 19.29 -5.70
CA GLU A 666 -14.97 18.43 -6.52
C GLU A 666 -13.80 17.94 -5.66
N ALA A 667 -13.57 16.63 -5.67
CA ALA A 667 -12.42 16.02 -5.04
C ALA A 667 -11.16 16.51 -5.77
N ILE A 668 -10.14 16.81 -4.98
CA ILE A 668 -8.89 17.37 -5.48
C ILE A 668 -7.75 16.36 -5.45
N ASP A 669 -7.87 15.35 -4.60
CA ASP A 669 -6.84 14.35 -4.35
C ASP A 669 -6.85 13.27 -5.45
N ASP A 670 -5.94 13.44 -6.40
CA ASP A 670 -5.64 12.48 -7.46
C ASP A 670 -4.12 12.37 -7.61
N PHE A 671 -3.46 11.93 -6.53
CA PHE A 671 -2.01 11.78 -6.49
C PHE A 671 -1.49 10.84 -7.60
N GLN A 672 -2.27 9.81 -7.95
CA GLN A 672 -1.94 8.89 -9.03
C GLN A 672 -1.81 9.64 -10.36
N HIS A 673 -2.82 10.39 -10.77
CA HIS A 673 -2.78 11.09 -12.05
C HIS A 673 -1.86 12.32 -12.03
N ASP A 674 -1.95 13.13 -10.97
CA ASP A 674 -1.23 14.40 -10.87
C ASP A 674 0.28 14.24 -10.63
N VAL A 675 0.68 13.16 -9.94
CA VAL A 675 2.07 12.90 -9.57
C VAL A 675 2.59 11.65 -10.28
N ILE A 676 2.07 10.45 -10.00
CA ILE A 676 2.64 9.19 -10.52
C ILE A 676 2.68 9.17 -12.05
N GLU A 677 1.56 9.53 -12.68
CA GLU A 677 1.40 9.55 -14.14
C GLU A 677 1.73 10.91 -14.76
N GLY A 678 2.06 11.90 -13.93
CA GLY A 678 2.41 13.25 -14.34
C GLY A 678 3.67 13.28 -15.21
N ASP A 679 3.75 14.27 -16.10
CA ASP A 679 4.81 14.34 -17.13
C ASP A 679 6.23 14.39 -16.56
N LEU A 680 6.41 14.97 -15.37
CA LEU A 680 7.71 15.00 -14.70
C LEU A 680 8.18 13.59 -14.34
N ASN A 681 7.31 12.72 -13.82
CA ASN A 681 7.66 11.35 -13.39
C ASN A 681 7.85 10.38 -14.57
N LYS A 682 7.52 10.78 -15.81
CA LYS A 682 7.85 10.01 -17.03
C LYS A 682 9.34 10.09 -17.39
N ARG A 683 10.10 11.00 -16.77
CA ARG A 683 11.53 11.21 -17.05
C ARG A 683 12.41 10.30 -16.19
N GLY A 684 13.44 9.73 -16.80
CA GLY A 684 14.32 8.76 -16.17
C GLY A 684 15.07 9.26 -14.94
N TRP A 685 15.62 10.48 -15.02
CA TRP A 685 16.35 11.10 -13.90
C TRP A 685 15.45 11.35 -12.68
N VAL A 686 14.18 11.71 -12.91
CA VAL A 686 13.22 12.06 -11.84
C VAL A 686 12.93 10.88 -10.91
N LEU A 687 13.01 9.64 -11.39
CA LEU A 687 12.82 8.47 -10.53
C LEU A 687 13.84 8.46 -9.38
N GLN A 688 15.11 8.74 -9.68
CA GLN A 688 16.15 8.81 -8.66
C GLN A 688 15.97 10.03 -7.75
N GLU A 689 15.58 11.17 -8.31
CA GLU A 689 15.34 12.41 -7.55
C GLU A 689 14.24 12.21 -6.51
N ARG A 690 13.13 11.59 -6.92
CA ARG A 690 12.01 11.25 -6.03
C ARG A 690 12.39 10.20 -5.00
N ALA A 691 12.98 9.09 -5.45
CA ALA A 691 13.31 7.94 -4.60
C ALA A 691 14.31 8.25 -3.47
N LEU A 692 15.12 9.30 -3.67
CA LEU A 692 16.14 9.69 -2.70
C LEU A 692 15.75 10.90 -1.87
N ALA A 693 14.70 11.62 -2.27
CA ALA A 693 14.15 12.72 -1.50
C ALA A 693 13.46 12.19 -0.25
N ARG A 694 13.75 12.79 0.91
CA ARG A 694 13.04 12.47 2.16
C ARG A 694 11.67 13.11 2.26
N ARG A 695 11.52 14.23 1.55
CA ARG A 695 10.39 15.14 1.54
C ARG A 695 10.31 15.77 0.17
N THR A 696 9.13 15.74 -0.43
CA THR A 696 8.88 16.33 -1.74
C THR A 696 7.58 17.12 -1.70
N ILE A 697 7.65 18.34 -2.24
CA ILE A 697 6.46 19.15 -2.50
C ILE A 697 6.21 19.17 -4.00
N TYR A 698 5.12 18.55 -4.43
CA TYR A 698 4.72 18.50 -5.82
C TYR A 698 3.85 19.70 -6.16
N PHE A 699 4.30 20.51 -7.12
CA PHE A 699 3.53 21.62 -7.68
C PHE A 699 2.85 21.16 -8.97
N THR A 700 1.64 20.64 -8.86
CA THR A 700 0.87 20.08 -9.99
C THR A 700 -0.08 21.12 -10.58
N LYS A 701 -0.75 20.76 -11.66
CA LYS A 701 -1.73 21.63 -12.33
C LYS A 701 -2.94 21.92 -11.44
N ASN A 702 -3.39 20.91 -10.70
CA ASN A 702 -4.66 20.94 -9.96
C ASN A 702 -4.46 21.32 -8.49
N GLN A 703 -3.40 20.85 -7.84
CA GLN A 703 -3.10 21.20 -6.44
C GLN A 703 -1.61 21.11 -6.08
N VAL A 704 -1.29 21.12 -4.78
CA VAL A 704 0.05 20.82 -4.27
C VAL A 704 -0.05 19.62 -3.34
N TYR A 705 0.87 18.68 -3.49
CA TYR A 705 0.97 17.50 -2.64
C TYR A 705 2.23 17.57 -1.79
N TRP A 706 2.12 17.08 -0.57
CA TRP A 706 3.23 16.83 0.33
C TRP A 706 3.46 15.32 0.42
N GLU A 707 4.66 14.86 0.11
CA GLU A 707 5.09 13.48 0.30
C GLU A 707 6.30 13.47 1.24
N CYS A 708 6.26 12.59 2.24
CA CYS A 708 7.40 12.32 3.12
C CYS A 708 7.42 10.83 3.49
N GLY A 709 8.49 10.36 4.13
CA GLY A 709 8.73 8.95 4.49
C GLY A 709 7.65 8.19 5.30
N ARG A 710 6.60 8.86 5.76
CA ARG A 710 5.42 8.24 6.39
C ARG A 710 4.14 8.26 5.53
N GLY A 711 4.23 8.74 4.29
CA GLY A 711 3.12 8.72 3.34
C GLY A 711 2.76 7.29 2.96
N ASN A 712 1.65 6.77 3.49
CA ASN A 712 1.18 5.41 3.25
C ASN A 712 0.52 5.27 1.87
N SER A 713 1.30 4.87 0.84
CA SER A 713 0.74 4.07 -0.26
C SER A 713 1.74 3.06 -0.82
N ASN A 714 1.37 1.81 -1.13
CA ASN A 714 2.35 0.72 -1.35
C ASN A 714 3.46 0.98 -2.40
N GLU A 715 3.15 1.61 -3.54
CA GLU A 715 4.15 1.92 -4.59
C GLU A 715 4.85 3.28 -4.34
N ALA A 716 4.10 4.29 -3.86
CA ALA A 716 4.70 5.57 -3.46
C ALA A 716 5.43 5.51 -2.12
N ALA A 717 5.24 4.50 -1.28
CA ALA A 717 5.93 4.31 -0.01
C ALA A 717 7.29 3.65 -0.24
N PHE A 718 7.43 2.85 -1.30
CA PHE A 718 8.74 2.35 -1.70
C PHE A 718 9.62 3.48 -2.24
N LEU A 719 9.12 4.26 -3.21
CA LEU A 719 9.85 5.42 -3.74
C LEU A 719 9.80 6.65 -2.79
N GLY A 720 8.83 6.74 -1.90
CA GLY A 720 8.71 7.81 -0.91
C GLY A 720 9.41 7.46 0.40
N ASP A 721 10.11 6.32 0.47
CA ASP A 721 10.88 5.90 1.63
C ASP A 721 11.99 6.92 1.92
N ALA A 722 11.87 7.64 3.04
CA ALA A 722 12.89 8.60 3.46
C ALA A 722 14.28 7.99 3.67
N ASN A 723 14.35 6.67 3.85
CA ASN A 723 15.59 5.90 3.97
C ASN A 723 15.70 4.83 2.89
N PHE A 724 15.19 5.09 1.68
CA PHE A 724 15.20 4.15 0.56
C PHE A 724 16.50 3.32 0.53
N PRO A 725 16.43 1.97 0.49
CA PRO A 725 15.25 1.12 0.32
C PRO A 725 14.82 0.40 1.63
N ASP A 726 14.84 1.06 2.79
CA ASP A 726 14.42 0.52 4.09
C ASP A 726 13.09 -0.25 4.07
N VAL A 727 12.07 0.25 3.36
CA VAL A 727 10.77 -0.41 3.19
C VAL A 727 10.95 -1.78 2.54
N ALA A 728 11.72 -1.88 1.45
CA ALA A 728 12.03 -3.17 0.86
C ALA A 728 12.92 -4.00 1.80
N PHE A 729 13.93 -3.42 2.44
CA PHE A 729 14.82 -4.15 3.34
C PHE A 729 14.08 -4.85 4.50
N ARG A 730 13.11 -4.15 5.10
CA ARG A 730 12.26 -4.68 6.19
C ARG A 730 11.21 -5.67 5.70
N SER A 731 10.98 -5.74 4.39
CA SER A 731 10.00 -6.61 3.77
C SER A 731 10.51 -8.05 3.56
N SER A 732 9.56 -8.97 3.28
CA SER A 732 9.88 -10.36 2.97
C SER A 732 10.79 -10.46 1.75
N LYS A 733 11.48 -11.60 1.58
CA LYS A 733 12.38 -11.81 0.43
C LYS A 733 11.63 -11.67 -0.91
N GLY A 734 10.39 -12.13 -0.99
CA GLY A 734 9.55 -11.99 -2.20
C GLY A 734 9.16 -10.54 -2.46
N ALA A 735 8.72 -9.82 -1.42
CA ALA A 735 8.42 -8.40 -1.55
C ALA A 735 9.65 -7.58 -1.98
N ARG A 736 10.86 -7.92 -1.50
CA ARG A 736 12.13 -7.31 -1.97
C ARG A 736 12.37 -7.52 -3.46
N ILE A 737 12.13 -8.74 -3.95
CA ILE A 737 12.25 -9.07 -5.37
C ILE A 737 11.22 -8.28 -6.17
N HIS A 738 9.97 -8.19 -5.69
CA HIS A 738 8.92 -7.40 -6.34
C HIS A 738 9.23 -5.91 -6.40
N TYR A 739 9.64 -5.29 -5.30
CA TYR A 739 10.06 -3.89 -5.29
C TYR A 739 11.20 -3.63 -6.27
N TYR A 740 12.15 -4.57 -6.33
CA TYR A 740 13.26 -4.51 -7.26
C TYR A 740 12.83 -4.66 -8.73
N GLN A 741 12.09 -5.72 -9.08
CA GLN A 741 11.57 -5.94 -10.43
C GLN A 741 10.73 -4.75 -10.88
N ARG A 742 9.80 -4.30 -10.04
CA ARG A 742 8.93 -3.16 -10.33
C ARG A 742 9.71 -1.86 -10.53
N LEU A 743 10.75 -1.62 -9.73
CA LEU A 743 11.64 -0.47 -9.92
C LEU A 743 12.27 -0.48 -11.30
N TYR A 744 12.87 -1.61 -11.71
CA TYR A 744 13.56 -1.72 -13.01
C TYR A 744 12.58 -1.79 -14.18
N GLU A 745 11.42 -2.41 -14.03
CA GLU A 745 10.33 -2.37 -15.00
C GLU A 745 9.88 -0.93 -15.26
N THR A 746 9.56 -0.19 -14.19
CA THR A 746 9.15 1.21 -14.29
C THR A 746 10.27 2.03 -14.90
N TYR A 747 11.50 1.89 -14.41
CA TYR A 747 12.66 2.62 -14.92
C TYR A 747 12.92 2.37 -16.41
N SER A 748 12.77 1.13 -16.87
CA SER A 748 13.02 0.76 -18.27
C SER A 748 12.09 1.48 -19.27
N ARG A 749 10.90 1.88 -18.81
CA ARG A 749 9.87 2.59 -19.56
C ARG A 749 10.02 4.11 -19.52
N LEU A 750 10.92 4.65 -18.69
CA LEU A 750 11.12 6.09 -18.56
C LEU A 750 11.87 6.70 -19.74
N GLN A 751 11.57 7.98 -20.00
CA GLN A 751 12.10 8.76 -21.11
C GLN A 751 13.45 9.38 -20.76
N PHE A 752 14.38 9.35 -21.72
CA PHE A 752 15.69 9.98 -21.65
C PHE A 752 15.94 10.79 -22.91
N THR A 753 16.45 12.01 -22.76
CA THR A 753 16.92 12.81 -23.89
C THR A 753 18.11 12.13 -24.58
N LYS A 754 18.99 11.51 -23.78
CA LYS A 754 20.16 10.76 -24.24
C LYS A 754 20.09 9.34 -23.70
N ALA A 755 19.99 8.35 -24.59
CA ALA A 755 19.85 6.95 -24.18
C ALA A 755 21.02 6.45 -23.30
N TYR A 756 22.22 7.02 -23.47
CA TYR A 756 23.40 6.67 -22.68
C TYR A 756 23.39 7.20 -21.24
N ASP A 757 22.45 8.07 -20.87
CA ASP A 757 22.28 8.55 -19.48
C ASP A 757 21.63 7.48 -18.60
N ARG A 758 20.96 6.48 -19.19
CA ARG A 758 20.21 5.43 -18.49
C ARG A 758 21.03 4.67 -17.43
N PRO A 759 22.25 4.16 -17.66
CA PRO A 759 23.00 3.53 -16.57
C PRO A 759 23.39 4.51 -15.45
N ILE A 760 23.55 5.81 -15.75
CA ILE A 760 24.00 6.82 -14.79
C ILE A 760 22.83 7.25 -13.88
N ALA A 761 21.65 7.43 -14.46
CA ALA A 761 20.48 7.98 -13.79
C ALA A 761 19.77 7.01 -12.81
N ILE A 762 20.17 5.74 -12.76
CA ILE A 762 19.72 4.78 -11.73
C ILE A 762 20.85 4.40 -10.76
N ALA A 763 22.10 4.77 -11.04
CA ALA A 763 23.27 4.30 -10.32
C ALA A 763 23.18 4.58 -8.80
N GLY A 764 22.58 5.71 -8.41
CA GLY A 764 22.38 6.04 -6.99
C GLY A 764 21.40 5.08 -6.29
N LEU A 765 20.31 4.70 -6.97
CA LEU A 765 19.36 3.72 -6.43
C LEU A 765 19.96 2.32 -6.38
N GLU A 766 20.66 1.94 -7.45
CA GLU A 766 21.39 0.68 -7.51
C GLU A 766 22.40 0.56 -6.38
N GLN A 767 23.23 1.59 -6.15
CA GLN A 767 24.23 1.57 -5.07
C GLN A 767 23.59 1.42 -3.69
N ARG A 768 22.43 2.06 -3.44
CA ARG A 768 21.70 1.88 -2.18
C ARG A 768 21.14 0.48 -2.02
N LEU A 769 20.60 -0.11 -3.08
CA LEU A 769 20.14 -1.51 -3.08
C LEU A 769 21.31 -2.47 -2.82
N VAL A 770 22.45 -2.26 -3.49
CA VAL A 770 23.69 -3.05 -3.31
C VAL A 770 24.12 -3.01 -1.84
N ASN A 771 24.17 -1.81 -1.25
CA ASN A 771 24.55 -1.61 0.14
C ASN A 771 23.54 -2.24 1.11
N ALA A 772 22.25 -1.99 0.92
CA ALA A 772 21.18 -2.49 1.78
C ALA A 772 21.09 -4.03 1.76
N PHE A 773 21.28 -4.64 0.60
CA PHE A 773 21.26 -6.10 0.45
C PHE A 773 22.60 -6.77 0.74
N ALA A 774 23.66 -5.98 1.03
CA ALA A 774 25.02 -6.45 1.26
C ALA A 774 25.48 -7.43 0.16
N THR A 775 25.33 -7.01 -1.09
CA THR A 775 25.60 -7.83 -2.29
C THR A 775 26.53 -7.09 -3.25
N HIS A 776 26.97 -7.75 -4.32
CA HIS A 776 27.59 -7.08 -5.45
C HIS A 776 26.56 -6.97 -6.58
N GLY A 777 26.57 -5.84 -7.27
CA GLY A 777 25.67 -5.62 -8.39
C GLY A 777 26.08 -4.40 -9.20
N GLY A 778 25.51 -4.28 -10.39
CA GLY A 778 25.75 -3.20 -11.33
C GLY A 778 24.92 -3.39 -12.60
N TYR A 779 24.51 -2.27 -13.22
CA TYR A 779 23.75 -2.25 -14.47
C TYR A 779 22.41 -3.01 -14.42
N GLY A 780 21.78 -3.07 -13.26
CA GLY A 780 20.54 -3.80 -13.05
C GLY A 780 20.71 -5.30 -12.89
N ALA A 781 21.91 -5.77 -12.53
CA ALA A 781 22.17 -7.17 -12.20
C ALA A 781 22.82 -7.27 -10.81
N PHE A 782 22.33 -8.18 -9.96
CA PHE A 782 22.79 -8.37 -8.58
C PHE A 782 23.20 -9.84 -8.39
N GLU A 783 24.37 -10.07 -7.79
CA GLU A 783 25.00 -11.38 -7.68
C GLU A 783 24.21 -12.32 -6.75
N VAL A 784 23.75 -11.82 -5.60
CA VAL A 784 22.88 -12.54 -4.64
C VAL A 784 22.06 -11.55 -3.81
N ILE A 785 20.72 -11.56 -3.89
CA ILE A 785 19.88 -10.75 -2.98
C ILE A 785 19.74 -11.51 -1.64
N GLY A 786 20.74 -11.39 -0.76
CA GLY A 786 20.75 -11.95 0.60
C GLY A 786 22.12 -12.43 1.10
N LYS A 787 22.48 -12.14 2.36
CA LYS A 787 23.76 -12.53 2.97
C LYS A 787 23.99 -14.06 2.89
N LYS A 788 25.17 -14.45 2.38
CA LYS A 788 25.84 -15.72 2.74
C LYS A 788 26.29 -15.60 4.20
N GLY A 789 25.68 -16.33 5.13
CA GLY A 789 26.17 -16.33 6.53
C GLY A 789 25.23 -16.87 7.61
N GLU A 790 23.96 -17.09 7.33
CA GLU A 790 23.04 -17.84 8.21
C GLU A 790 22.49 -19.04 7.45
N MET A 791 23.39 -19.94 7.05
CA MET A 791 23.08 -21.21 6.39
C MET A 791 23.21 -22.38 7.36
#